data_AF-A0A419FUI1-F1
#
_entry.id   AF-A0A419FUI1-F1
#
_cell.length_a   1.000
_cell.length_b   1.000
_cell.length_c   1.000
_cell.angle_alpha   90.00
_cell.angle_beta   90.00
_cell.angle_gamma   90.00
#
_symmetry.space_group_name_H-M   'P 1'
#
loop_
_entity.id
_entity.type
_entity.pdbx_description
1 polymer ?
#
loop_
_entity_poly.entity_id
_entity_poly.type
_entity_poly.pdbx_seq_one_letter_code
_entity_poly.pdbx_strand_id
1 'polypeptide(L)'
;MKKELMMGRYGKKLVMGLLFTLFLASLITLGSREGLAVKKTCYDCHKEAKVKHTKTFVHAPVAKEDCEACHKRHGFSNKLILKAEGSGLCYTCHNELKEKFEKKTVHPPTQKGQCTSCHNPHASNIKGLMKETEDSTSVCFECHKGLKEIVSAAGVHQPFKKGECILCHPAHSSDQDRLLTMTGNELCFSCHKKDSVTSKKPHDLPSTQAQNCIVCHSPHGTGKKGSLLPAIHEPYVQGDCTVCHEGPRGGKLTQPVKELCIMCHPDVSENTKKQVGHFPAKDGECLTCHTPHKSELRPLLKADLKKVCLECHMLLDDELKKPQIHDPFNQGKCAACHEPHGSVNSKLVKNTGVELCLGCHDKIKQELNRAGTRHMALDMEGCLTCHTPHSALNRKLLKQVEIDLCVSCHADLKESSGYRYKHKPLIDQGCSACHTPHRSEGKALTKIQGKELCLNCHTALKEALSKKHPHPPAAGECINCHSPHGSNNMAILAKDQKALCLTCHGDLEPVFKSKSVHTPAKKGECSGCHNPHGSDFEKGLSAEGTDLCYSCHKEEKKRFSEGKVHVPVEKGKCTSCHAPHGSDNPGNLLKPVGDLCAGCHNLSKTEFKAAHRNMADSKSACASCHDPHSSENGKLLRSKAHSPFKDRACDLCHAESKAAGDTALLTPKEQLCFICHSDMEKVLKDTVVHNPVKSGQCVGCHNPHASSGNKLLAAQGARLCSRCHTDKSDINERMFQHKPLAGGDCGVCHYPHSSENKGLLMMPGKDLCFGCHTELGESLAGKSLHKPVADGACSACHDPHGTNNRKLIAEKVPDLCWRCHDASGLKTKHRGIDIADSNCLSCHNPHGNDKGTKALLEPVSHAPYAEGACTSCHVSEGSRKILKPVPELCWECHTDAKKGFAGKVVHFPVATGKQCLNCHSPHAASSKKLLIKQFTGLCLNCHGNEMVSRKVKHPPAEDCSTCHVPHSGEQARLLAMDLKQLCLQCHEQVQKTHMHGMGKSPYVDAATGQYINCVSCHNPHSSDNDKLTNGDRRRELCRRCHKKGQHEL
;
A
#
# COMPACT_ATOMS: atom_id res chain seq x y z
N MET A 1 -21.67 39.18 -27.38
CA MET A 1 -21.44 40.57 -27.83
C MET A 1 -20.70 41.33 -26.74
N LYS A 2 -19.73 42.17 -27.14
CA LYS A 2 -18.74 42.94 -26.33
C LYS A 2 -17.59 42.07 -25.78
N LYS A 3 -16.45 41.91 -26.46
CA LYS A 3 -15.49 42.81 -27.15
C LYS A 3 -14.58 43.59 -26.18
N GLU A 4 -13.47 42.91 -25.85
CA GLU A 4 -12.06 43.31 -25.86
C GLU A 4 -11.57 44.74 -25.55
N LEU A 5 -10.50 44.73 -24.73
CA LEU A 5 -9.25 45.52 -24.77
C LEU A 5 -9.30 47.04 -24.45
N MET A 6 -8.69 47.37 -23.31
CA MET A 6 -8.15 48.70 -23.01
C MET A 6 -6.67 48.56 -22.61
N MET A 7 -5.80 49.01 -23.53
CA MET A 7 -4.44 49.48 -23.27
C MET A 7 -4.50 50.94 -22.78
N GLY A 8 -3.55 51.35 -21.95
CA GLY A 8 -3.31 52.77 -21.67
C GLY A 8 -1.99 53.03 -20.94
N ARG A 9 -1.00 53.58 -21.65
CA ARG A 9 -0.48 54.94 -21.42
C ARG A 9 0.73 55.28 -22.32
N TYR A 10 0.45 56.17 -23.29
CA TYR A 10 1.23 57.31 -23.79
C TYR A 10 2.67 57.50 -23.23
N GLY A 11 3.73 57.78 -23.99
CA GLY A 11 3.84 58.35 -25.34
C GLY A 11 4.64 59.67 -25.27
N LYS A 12 5.91 59.66 -25.71
CA LYS A 12 6.63 60.79 -26.35
C LYS A 12 7.89 60.22 -27.05
N LYS A 13 7.73 59.96 -28.35
CA LYS A 13 8.76 59.55 -29.31
C LYS A 13 9.20 60.77 -30.13
N LEU A 14 10.44 60.71 -30.63
CA LEU A 14 11.03 61.52 -31.71
C LEU A 14 11.20 63.01 -31.32
N VAL A 15 12.36 63.65 -31.31
CA VAL A 15 13.48 63.62 -32.26
C VAL A 15 14.68 64.24 -31.52
N MET A 16 15.79 63.52 -31.35
CA MET A 16 17.12 64.14 -31.34
C MET A 16 18.19 63.04 -31.48
N GLY A 17 18.18 62.42 -32.66
CA GLY A 17 19.37 61.76 -33.17
C GLY A 17 20.43 62.80 -33.52
N LEU A 18 21.69 62.36 -33.53
CA LEU A 18 22.87 63.04 -34.09
C LEU A 18 23.71 63.99 -33.23
N LEU A 19 23.68 63.89 -31.89
CA LEU A 19 24.74 64.53 -31.06
C LEU A 19 25.32 63.64 -29.94
N PHE A 20 25.12 62.32 -30.01
CA PHE A 20 25.73 61.37 -29.07
C PHE A 20 26.46 60.21 -29.78
N THR A 21 27.07 60.49 -30.92
CA THR A 21 27.88 59.54 -31.71
C THR A 21 29.40 59.73 -31.52
N LEU A 22 29.84 60.58 -30.59
CA LEU A 22 31.27 60.83 -30.33
C LEU A 22 31.73 60.61 -28.87
N PHE A 23 30.85 60.13 -27.98
CA PHE A 23 31.21 59.79 -26.59
C PHE A 23 31.18 58.29 -26.26
N LEU A 24 30.92 57.44 -27.27
CA LEU A 24 30.86 55.97 -27.12
C LEU A 24 32.14 55.23 -27.56
N ALA A 25 33.26 55.94 -27.75
CA ALA A 25 34.53 55.36 -28.24
C ALA A 25 35.75 55.54 -27.31
N SER A 26 35.59 55.94 -26.03
CA SER A 26 36.75 56.11 -25.12
C SER A 26 36.52 55.73 -23.65
N LEU A 27 35.60 54.81 -23.35
CA LEU A 27 35.54 54.11 -22.06
C LEU A 27 35.54 52.59 -22.26
N ILE A 28 36.32 52.16 -23.25
CA ILE A 28 36.83 50.79 -23.40
C ILE A 28 38.21 50.78 -22.73
N THR A 29 38.25 50.71 -21.40
CA THR A 29 39.38 50.22 -20.57
C THR A 29 39.03 50.49 -19.10
N LEU A 30 39.20 49.46 -18.26
CA LEU A 30 39.00 49.43 -16.79
C LEU A 30 37.55 49.43 -16.29
N GLY A 31 37.00 48.22 -16.09
CA GLY A 31 35.72 48.10 -15.40
C GLY A 31 35.11 46.71 -15.24
N SER A 32 35.75 45.63 -15.69
CA SER A 32 35.27 44.27 -15.41
C SER A 32 36.44 43.41 -14.95
N ARG A 33 36.62 43.30 -13.62
CA ARG A 33 37.29 42.15 -13.01
C ARG A 33 36.39 40.94 -13.25
N GLU A 34 36.44 40.38 -14.46
CA GLU A 34 36.17 38.96 -14.64
C GLU A 34 37.37 38.24 -14.04
N GLY A 35 37.15 37.59 -12.90
CA GLY A 35 38.06 36.56 -12.44
C GLY A 35 38.18 35.52 -13.55
N LEU A 36 39.34 35.50 -14.21
CA LEU A 36 39.84 34.33 -14.92
C LEU A 36 39.92 33.19 -13.91
N ALA A 37 38.80 32.49 -13.71
CA ALA A 37 38.80 31.20 -13.07
C ALA A 37 39.55 30.27 -14.04
N VAL A 38 40.83 30.04 -13.74
CA VAL A 38 41.65 29.01 -14.36
C VAL A 38 40.81 27.74 -14.45
N LYS A 39 40.53 27.26 -15.67
CA LYS A 39 39.79 26.00 -15.88
C LYS A 39 40.57 24.91 -15.16
N LYS A 40 40.05 24.45 -14.01
CA LYS A 40 40.61 23.30 -13.31
C LYS A 40 40.59 22.08 -14.23
N THR A 41 41.73 21.44 -14.40
CA THR A 41 41.86 20.14 -15.07
C THR A 41 41.16 19.07 -14.25
N CYS A 42 40.88 17.92 -14.86
CA CYS A 42 40.26 16.81 -14.13
C CYS A 42 41.15 16.35 -12.95
N TYR A 43 42.47 16.38 -13.11
CA TYR A 43 43.41 15.98 -12.06
C TYR A 43 43.57 16.99 -10.92
N ASP A 44 43.17 18.25 -11.10
CA ASP A 44 43.15 19.23 -10.01
C ASP A 44 42.17 18.80 -8.90
N CYS A 45 41.11 18.10 -9.28
CA CYS A 45 40.13 17.50 -8.38
C CYS A 45 40.42 16.00 -8.12
N HIS A 46 40.96 15.26 -9.10
CA HIS A 46 41.23 13.82 -9.02
C HIS A 46 42.72 13.50 -8.84
N LYS A 47 43.36 14.09 -7.82
CA LYS A 47 44.80 13.96 -7.58
C LYS A 47 45.26 12.52 -7.38
N GLU A 48 44.46 11.70 -6.71
CA GLU A 48 44.75 10.26 -6.52
C GLU A 48 44.75 9.48 -7.84
N ALA A 49 43.87 9.85 -8.78
CA ALA A 49 43.84 9.23 -10.09
C ALA A 49 45.11 9.56 -10.89
N LYS A 50 45.66 10.78 -10.75
CA LYS A 50 46.93 11.16 -11.40
C LYS A 50 48.08 10.24 -10.98
N VAL A 51 48.16 9.91 -9.69
CA VAL A 51 49.15 8.97 -9.17
C VAL A 51 48.89 7.55 -9.71
N LYS A 52 47.65 7.07 -9.64
CA LYS A 52 47.28 5.71 -10.12
C LYS A 52 47.45 5.51 -11.63
N HIS A 53 47.38 6.58 -12.43
CA HIS A 53 47.56 6.52 -13.89
C HIS A 53 49.02 6.67 -14.33
N THR A 54 49.95 6.88 -13.40
CA THR A 54 51.39 6.90 -13.67
C THR A 54 51.95 5.48 -13.59
N LYS A 55 51.82 4.71 -14.67
CA LYS A 55 52.26 3.31 -14.78
C LYS A 55 53.16 3.09 -15.99
N THR A 56 53.76 1.89 -16.12
CA THR A 56 54.68 1.57 -17.24
C THR A 56 54.03 1.77 -18.62
N PHE A 57 52.77 1.36 -18.78
CA PHE A 57 52.01 1.58 -20.01
C PHE A 57 50.82 2.48 -19.71
N VAL A 58 50.80 3.68 -20.28
CA VAL A 58 49.71 4.66 -20.12
C VAL A 58 48.98 4.81 -21.44
N HIS A 59 47.64 4.78 -21.40
CA HIS A 59 46.83 4.94 -22.59
C HIS A 59 46.91 6.39 -23.11
N ALA A 60 46.99 6.58 -24.42
CA ALA A 60 47.33 7.87 -25.03
C ALA A 60 46.43 9.07 -24.62
N PRO A 61 45.09 8.94 -24.51
CA PRO A 61 44.24 10.03 -24.00
C PRO A 61 44.55 10.42 -22.55
N VAL A 62 44.92 9.44 -21.71
CA VAL A 62 45.26 9.65 -20.30
C VAL A 62 46.63 10.31 -20.17
N ALA A 63 47.61 9.91 -21.00
CA ALA A 63 48.92 10.54 -21.07
C ALA A 63 48.85 12.01 -21.51
N LYS A 64 47.87 12.35 -22.36
CA LYS A 64 47.59 13.73 -22.81
C LYS A 64 46.68 14.52 -21.86
N GLU A 65 46.31 13.94 -20.71
CA GLU A 65 45.34 14.49 -19.75
C GLU A 65 43.93 14.80 -20.33
N ASP A 66 43.61 14.27 -21.52
CA ASP A 66 42.31 14.44 -22.20
C ASP A 66 41.28 13.43 -21.69
N CYS A 67 40.86 13.61 -20.44
CA CYS A 67 39.89 12.74 -19.78
C CYS A 67 38.50 12.82 -20.44
N GLU A 68 38.21 13.93 -21.13
CA GLU A 68 36.93 14.16 -21.79
C GLU A 68 36.79 13.36 -23.09
N ALA A 69 37.86 12.80 -23.65
CA ALA A 69 37.77 11.87 -24.77
C ALA A 69 36.81 10.70 -24.47
N CYS A 70 36.78 10.23 -23.21
CA CYS A 70 35.96 9.10 -22.78
C CYS A 70 34.88 9.47 -21.74
N HIS A 71 35.13 10.48 -20.89
CA HIS A 71 34.24 10.87 -19.80
C HIS A 71 33.47 12.16 -20.08
N LYS A 72 32.29 12.30 -19.45
CA LYS A 72 31.55 13.56 -19.34
C LYS A 72 31.89 14.25 -18.02
N ARG A 73 31.94 15.58 -18.01
CA ARG A 73 32.14 16.39 -16.78
C ARG A 73 30.99 16.15 -15.78
N HIS A 74 31.32 15.96 -14.49
CA HIS A 74 30.38 15.48 -13.46
C HIS A 74 30.30 16.35 -12.19
N GLY A 75 30.66 17.64 -12.25
CA GLY A 75 30.96 18.52 -11.11
C GLY A 75 29.92 18.70 -9.99
N PHE A 76 28.76 18.07 -10.02
CA PHE A 76 27.73 18.12 -8.96
C PHE A 76 27.18 16.76 -8.52
N SER A 77 27.29 15.72 -9.35
CA SER A 77 26.67 14.40 -9.10
C SER A 77 27.63 13.37 -8.49
N ASN A 78 28.92 13.72 -8.36
CA ASN A 78 30.02 12.82 -7.98
C ASN A 78 30.05 11.46 -8.71
N LYS A 79 29.35 11.35 -9.84
CA LYS A 79 29.21 10.10 -10.60
C LYS A 79 29.86 10.27 -11.96
N LEU A 80 30.91 9.49 -12.19
CA LEU A 80 31.63 9.42 -13.46
C LEU A 80 30.70 8.86 -14.54
N ILE A 81 30.54 9.56 -15.67
CA ILE A 81 29.67 9.14 -16.79
C ILE A 81 30.53 9.02 -18.05
N LEU A 82 30.39 7.91 -18.79
CA LEU A 82 31.06 7.69 -20.08
C LEU A 82 30.29 8.34 -21.23
N LYS A 83 31.00 8.66 -22.33
CA LYS A 83 30.39 9.23 -23.55
C LYS A 83 29.55 8.20 -24.32
N ALA A 84 29.93 6.93 -24.29
CA ALA A 84 29.23 5.80 -24.90
C ALA A 84 29.42 4.54 -24.03
N GLU A 85 28.59 3.51 -24.24
CA GLU A 85 28.65 2.26 -23.48
C GLU A 85 29.48 1.18 -24.19
N GLY A 86 30.20 0.37 -23.41
CA GLY A 86 30.93 -0.81 -23.89
C GLY A 86 31.97 -0.50 -24.97
N SER A 87 32.13 -1.42 -25.92
CA SER A 87 33.07 -1.31 -27.03
C SER A 87 32.76 -0.16 -27.99
N GLY A 88 31.51 0.32 -28.01
CA GLY A 88 31.12 1.50 -28.78
C GLY A 88 31.88 2.76 -28.41
N LEU A 89 32.40 2.85 -27.17
CA LEU A 89 33.30 3.95 -26.75
C LEU A 89 34.72 3.77 -27.27
N CYS A 90 35.20 2.53 -27.36
CA CYS A 90 36.59 2.24 -27.75
C CYS A 90 36.76 2.31 -29.28
N TYR A 91 35.78 1.82 -30.04
CA TYR A 91 35.83 1.77 -31.50
C TYR A 91 35.70 3.14 -32.17
N THR A 92 35.36 4.20 -31.43
CA THR A 92 35.48 5.58 -31.97
C THR A 92 36.92 5.95 -32.30
N CYS A 93 37.90 5.28 -31.66
CA CYS A 93 39.33 5.52 -31.89
C CYS A 93 40.07 4.26 -32.38
N HIS A 94 39.57 3.05 -32.11
CA HIS A 94 40.20 1.77 -32.48
C HIS A 94 39.40 0.99 -33.54
N ASN A 95 38.96 1.65 -34.60
CA ASN A 95 38.10 1.02 -35.60
C ASN A 95 38.81 -0.13 -36.35
N GLU A 96 40.14 -0.05 -36.55
CA GLU A 96 40.93 -1.11 -37.19
C GLU A 96 40.98 -2.44 -36.40
N LEU A 97 40.59 -2.44 -35.13
CA LEU A 97 40.49 -3.68 -34.34
C LEU A 97 39.19 -4.45 -34.60
N LYS A 98 38.18 -3.78 -35.15
CA LYS A 98 36.84 -4.36 -35.34
C LYS A 98 36.89 -5.56 -36.29
N GLU A 99 37.55 -5.42 -37.44
CA GLU A 99 37.71 -6.50 -38.43
C GLU A 99 38.52 -7.69 -37.87
N LYS A 100 39.48 -7.44 -36.97
CA LYS A 100 40.29 -8.50 -36.34
C LYS A 100 39.50 -9.35 -35.33
N PHE A 101 38.39 -8.84 -34.81
CA PHE A 101 37.54 -9.53 -33.85
C PHE A 101 36.30 -10.18 -34.48
N GLU A 102 36.10 -10.03 -35.79
CA GLU A 102 35.02 -10.64 -36.57
C GLU A 102 35.46 -11.98 -37.22
N LYS A 103 36.10 -12.86 -36.45
CA LYS A 103 36.45 -14.23 -36.88
C LYS A 103 35.33 -15.22 -36.57
N LYS A 104 35.42 -16.44 -37.13
CA LYS A 104 34.41 -17.52 -36.96
C LYS A 104 34.01 -17.76 -35.49
N THR A 105 34.99 -17.81 -34.59
CA THR A 105 34.76 -17.97 -33.15
C THR A 105 35.28 -16.73 -32.43
N VAL A 106 34.42 -16.07 -31.66
CA VAL A 106 34.77 -14.87 -30.88
C VAL A 106 34.58 -15.14 -29.39
N HIS A 107 35.53 -14.71 -28.57
CA HIS A 107 35.47 -14.85 -27.13
C HIS A 107 34.27 -14.04 -26.57
N PRO A 108 33.37 -14.62 -25.74
CA PRO A 108 32.10 -13.98 -25.39
C PRO A 108 32.20 -12.57 -24.75
N PRO A 109 33.17 -12.26 -23.87
CA PRO A 109 33.40 -10.88 -23.40
C PRO A 109 33.70 -9.90 -24.54
N THR A 110 34.48 -10.32 -25.54
CA THR A 110 34.81 -9.52 -26.74
C THR A 110 33.57 -9.32 -27.62
N GLN A 111 32.80 -10.40 -27.84
CA GLN A 111 31.55 -10.34 -28.60
C GLN A 111 30.52 -9.38 -27.96
N LYS A 112 30.48 -9.32 -26.63
CA LYS A 112 29.61 -8.41 -25.87
C LYS A 112 30.19 -7.00 -25.70
N GLY A 113 31.37 -6.72 -26.25
CA GLY A 113 32.01 -5.42 -26.16
C GLY A 113 32.51 -5.04 -24.76
N GLN A 114 32.83 -6.02 -23.91
CA GLN A 114 33.21 -5.82 -22.51
C GLN A 114 34.73 -5.74 -22.33
N CYS A 115 35.41 -4.92 -23.13
CA CYS A 115 36.88 -4.85 -23.18
C CYS A 115 37.52 -4.54 -21.82
N THR A 116 36.84 -3.71 -21.02
CA THR A 116 37.31 -3.28 -19.68
C THR A 116 37.17 -4.37 -18.61
N SER A 117 36.65 -5.55 -18.95
CA SER A 117 36.65 -6.70 -18.04
C SER A 117 38.06 -7.20 -17.82
N CYS A 118 38.88 -7.22 -18.88
CA CYS A 118 40.24 -7.73 -18.84
C CYS A 118 41.29 -6.63 -19.06
N HIS A 119 40.95 -5.52 -19.72
CA HIS A 119 41.86 -4.39 -19.93
C HIS A 119 41.56 -3.23 -18.98
N ASN A 120 42.61 -2.51 -18.58
CA ASN A 120 42.54 -1.22 -17.92
C ASN A 120 42.69 -0.09 -18.96
N PRO A 121 41.62 0.64 -19.29
CA PRO A 121 41.65 1.66 -20.36
C PRO A 121 42.43 2.94 -19.98
N HIS A 122 42.96 3.04 -18.76
CA HIS A 122 43.71 4.21 -18.30
C HIS A 122 45.23 3.95 -18.33
N ALA A 123 45.69 2.99 -17.54
CA ALA A 123 47.10 2.65 -17.42
C ALA A 123 47.29 1.28 -16.76
N SER A 124 48.38 0.57 -17.09
CA SER A 124 48.77 -0.70 -16.48
C SER A 124 50.29 -0.90 -16.54
N ASN A 125 50.83 -1.68 -15.61
CA ASN A 125 52.19 -2.21 -15.66
C ASN A 125 52.33 -3.44 -16.58
N ILE A 126 51.21 -3.99 -17.06
CA ILE A 126 51.18 -5.14 -17.97
C ILE A 126 50.99 -4.67 -19.42
N LYS A 127 51.82 -5.20 -20.32
CA LYS A 127 51.78 -4.90 -21.77
C LYS A 127 50.38 -5.13 -22.33
N GLY A 128 49.92 -4.24 -23.23
CA GLY A 128 48.57 -4.31 -23.80
C GLY A 128 47.47 -3.79 -22.87
N LEU A 129 47.85 -3.02 -21.83
CA LEU A 129 46.92 -2.41 -20.88
C LEU A 129 46.01 -3.45 -20.21
N MET A 130 46.52 -4.64 -19.93
CA MET A 130 45.76 -5.67 -19.22
C MET A 130 45.58 -5.26 -17.75
N LYS A 131 44.48 -5.65 -17.10
CA LYS A 131 44.32 -5.43 -15.67
C LYS A 131 45.40 -6.16 -14.88
N GLU A 132 45.92 -5.48 -13.87
CA GLU A 132 46.88 -6.06 -12.95
C GLU A 132 46.17 -7.02 -11.99
N THR A 133 46.63 -8.26 -11.98
CA THR A 133 46.27 -9.33 -11.04
C THR A 133 47.55 -9.87 -10.40
N GLU A 134 47.45 -10.72 -9.36
CA GLU A 134 48.62 -11.27 -8.63
C GLU A 134 49.67 -11.92 -9.56
N ASP A 135 49.21 -12.60 -10.62
CA ASP A 135 50.02 -13.00 -11.77
C ASP A 135 49.32 -12.56 -13.08
N SER A 136 50.04 -12.38 -14.18
CA SER A 136 49.48 -11.89 -15.45
C SER A 136 48.45 -12.85 -16.10
N THR A 137 48.37 -14.09 -15.62
CA THR A 137 47.46 -15.14 -16.10
C THR A 137 46.14 -15.19 -15.32
N SER A 138 46.09 -14.56 -14.16
CA SER A 138 44.96 -14.59 -13.22
C SER A 138 43.74 -13.82 -13.68
N VAL A 139 43.91 -12.83 -14.56
CA VAL A 139 42.77 -12.09 -15.15
C VAL A 139 41.80 -13.03 -15.87
N CYS A 140 42.29 -14.12 -16.47
CA CYS A 140 41.46 -15.12 -17.13
C CYS A 140 40.63 -15.92 -16.12
N PHE A 141 41.21 -16.26 -14.97
CA PHE A 141 40.56 -17.07 -13.93
C PHE A 141 39.49 -16.33 -13.13
N GLU A 142 39.40 -15.01 -13.23
CA GLU A 142 38.27 -14.25 -12.66
C GLU A 142 36.92 -14.72 -13.26
N CYS A 143 36.93 -15.08 -14.55
CA CYS A 143 35.77 -15.63 -15.26
C CYS A 143 35.84 -17.16 -15.39
N HIS A 144 37.02 -17.72 -15.64
CA HIS A 144 37.22 -19.17 -15.79
C HIS A 144 37.52 -19.86 -14.45
N LYS A 145 36.72 -19.58 -13.42
CA LYS A 145 36.97 -20.03 -12.04
C LYS A 145 37.11 -21.54 -11.91
N GLY A 146 36.31 -22.32 -12.65
CA GLY A 146 36.37 -23.78 -12.66
C GLY A 146 37.70 -24.35 -13.19
N LEU A 147 38.48 -23.56 -13.92
CA LEU A 147 39.80 -23.95 -14.41
C LEU A 147 40.91 -23.72 -13.36
N LYS A 148 40.70 -22.83 -12.38
CA LYS A 148 41.69 -22.49 -11.34
C LYS A 148 42.05 -23.70 -10.48
N GLU A 149 41.05 -24.52 -10.13
CA GLU A 149 41.24 -25.75 -9.35
C GLU A 149 42.00 -26.82 -10.14
N ILE A 150 41.83 -26.83 -11.47
CA ILE A 150 42.48 -27.79 -12.36
C ILE A 150 43.98 -27.50 -12.47
N VAL A 151 44.42 -26.24 -12.52
CA VAL A 151 45.86 -25.84 -12.63
C VAL A 151 46.74 -26.47 -11.54
N SER A 152 46.16 -26.76 -10.38
CA SER A 152 46.87 -27.34 -9.22
C SER A 152 46.81 -28.88 -9.17
N ALA A 153 46.12 -29.54 -10.09
CA ALA A 153 45.97 -30.99 -10.09
C ALA A 153 47.27 -31.72 -10.50
N ALA A 154 47.45 -32.95 -10.00
CA ALA A 154 48.68 -33.73 -10.22
C ALA A 154 48.91 -34.12 -11.70
N GLY A 155 47.86 -34.24 -12.51
CA GLY A 155 47.92 -34.64 -13.93
C GLY A 155 47.72 -33.49 -14.91
N VAL A 156 48.20 -32.30 -14.58
CA VAL A 156 48.05 -31.09 -15.41
C VAL A 156 49.02 -31.05 -16.57
N HIS A 157 48.53 -30.63 -17.73
CA HIS A 157 49.35 -30.43 -18.93
C HIS A 157 50.28 -29.22 -18.78
N GLN A 158 51.56 -29.36 -19.14
CA GLN A 158 52.60 -28.39 -18.78
C GLN A 158 52.38 -26.95 -19.29
N PRO A 159 52.03 -26.70 -20.57
CA PRO A 159 51.65 -25.36 -21.04
C PRO A 159 50.53 -24.71 -20.22
N PHE A 160 49.53 -25.51 -19.81
CA PHE A 160 48.44 -25.03 -18.97
C PHE A 160 48.91 -24.73 -17.54
N LYS A 161 49.79 -25.56 -16.96
CA LYS A 161 50.40 -25.31 -15.64
C LYS A 161 51.20 -24.01 -15.59
N LYS A 162 51.88 -23.66 -16.70
CA LYS A 162 52.65 -22.42 -16.83
C LYS A 162 51.79 -21.19 -17.14
N GLY A 163 50.47 -21.37 -17.32
CA GLY A 163 49.56 -20.29 -17.69
C GLY A 163 49.75 -19.79 -19.12
N GLU A 164 50.37 -20.57 -19.99
CA GLU A 164 50.61 -20.25 -21.41
C GLU A 164 49.34 -20.49 -22.26
N CYS A 165 48.18 -20.05 -21.76
CA CYS A 165 46.86 -20.33 -22.33
C CYS A 165 46.76 -19.93 -23.81
N ILE A 166 47.44 -18.83 -24.18
CA ILE A 166 47.41 -18.26 -25.53
C ILE A 166 48.17 -19.06 -26.59
N LEU A 167 48.99 -20.04 -26.20
CA LEU A 167 49.65 -20.96 -27.15
C LEU A 167 48.62 -21.84 -27.87
N CYS A 168 47.59 -22.25 -27.14
CA CYS A 168 46.52 -23.10 -27.66
C CYS A 168 45.27 -22.28 -27.99
N HIS A 169 45.02 -21.18 -27.26
CA HIS A 169 43.79 -20.40 -27.38
C HIS A 169 44.02 -18.88 -27.50
N PRO A 170 43.88 -18.24 -28.67
CA PRO A 170 43.82 -16.78 -28.76
C PRO A 170 42.70 -16.21 -27.86
N ALA A 171 43.05 -15.16 -27.10
CA ALA A 171 42.19 -14.58 -26.07
C ALA A 171 40.94 -13.81 -26.59
N HIS A 172 40.90 -13.49 -27.89
CA HIS A 172 39.87 -12.63 -28.47
C HIS A 172 39.02 -13.33 -29.53
N SER A 173 39.66 -13.93 -30.54
CA SER A 173 38.98 -14.53 -31.68
C SER A 173 39.88 -15.54 -32.39
N SER A 174 39.27 -16.54 -33.06
CA SER A 174 39.95 -17.51 -33.91
C SER A 174 39.06 -17.94 -35.06
N ASP A 175 39.69 -18.42 -36.14
CA ASP A 175 39.01 -19.07 -37.26
C ASP A 175 38.65 -20.53 -36.97
N GLN A 176 39.15 -21.08 -35.85
CA GLN A 176 38.88 -22.44 -35.38
C GLN A 176 37.83 -22.49 -34.28
N ASP A 177 37.13 -23.62 -34.17
CA ASP A 177 36.17 -23.87 -33.10
C ASP A 177 36.86 -23.87 -31.73
N ARG A 178 36.13 -23.49 -30.67
CA ARG A 178 36.64 -23.40 -29.29
C ARG A 178 37.87 -22.49 -29.14
N LEU A 179 38.02 -21.50 -30.04
CA LEU A 179 39.15 -20.56 -30.05
C LEU A 179 40.50 -21.28 -30.10
N LEU A 180 40.67 -22.35 -30.88
CA LEU A 180 41.97 -23.02 -31.01
C LEU A 180 42.90 -22.27 -31.97
N THR A 181 44.21 -22.40 -31.81
CA THR A 181 45.20 -21.88 -32.78
C THR A 181 45.29 -22.73 -34.05
N MET A 182 44.99 -24.03 -33.97
CA MET A 182 45.04 -25.01 -35.06
C MET A 182 43.97 -26.10 -34.90
N THR A 183 43.76 -26.93 -35.93
CA THR A 183 42.76 -28.00 -35.96
C THR A 183 43.21 -29.30 -35.26
N GLY A 184 42.33 -29.88 -34.45
CA GLY A 184 42.39 -31.27 -34.02
C GLY A 184 43.72 -31.75 -33.41
N ASN A 185 44.20 -32.91 -33.88
CA ASN A 185 45.43 -33.54 -33.38
C ASN A 185 46.70 -32.81 -33.83
N GLU A 186 46.64 -31.99 -34.88
CA GLU A 186 47.79 -31.24 -35.39
C GLU A 186 48.31 -30.25 -34.36
N LEU A 187 47.41 -29.61 -33.60
CA LEU A 187 47.78 -28.77 -32.45
C LEU A 187 48.57 -29.58 -31.42
N CYS A 188 48.16 -30.81 -31.14
CA CYS A 188 48.85 -31.68 -30.18
C CYS A 188 50.23 -32.09 -30.72
N PHE A 189 50.31 -32.46 -32.00
CA PHE A 189 51.55 -32.88 -32.64
C PHE A 189 52.54 -31.74 -32.90
N SER A 190 52.11 -30.47 -32.82
CA SER A 190 53.03 -29.33 -32.78
C SER A 190 54.02 -29.39 -31.61
N CYS A 191 53.63 -30.06 -30.52
CA CYS A 191 54.43 -30.20 -29.30
C CYS A 191 54.79 -31.66 -28.96
N HIS A 192 54.02 -32.66 -29.46
CA HIS A 192 54.22 -34.08 -29.19
C HIS A 192 54.66 -34.84 -30.45
N LYS A 193 55.75 -35.60 -30.40
CA LYS A 193 56.18 -36.43 -31.53
C LYS A 193 55.18 -37.56 -31.78
N LYS A 194 54.55 -37.58 -32.97
CA LYS A 194 53.48 -38.52 -33.34
C LYS A 194 53.81 -39.98 -33.02
N ASP A 195 54.97 -40.47 -33.46
CA ASP A 195 55.37 -41.88 -33.30
C ASP A 195 55.56 -42.29 -31.83
N SER A 196 55.94 -41.34 -30.96
CA SER A 196 56.12 -41.59 -29.52
C SER A 196 54.78 -41.76 -28.77
N VAL A 197 53.69 -41.29 -29.37
CA VAL A 197 52.33 -41.39 -28.85
C VAL A 197 51.62 -42.61 -29.46
N THR A 198 51.69 -42.78 -30.78
CA THR A 198 50.94 -43.82 -31.51
C THR A 198 51.54 -45.23 -31.40
N SER A 199 52.70 -45.40 -30.78
CA SER A 199 53.34 -46.72 -30.57
C SER A 199 52.96 -47.40 -29.24
N LYS A 200 52.22 -46.72 -28.36
CA LYS A 200 51.84 -47.23 -27.03
C LYS A 200 50.41 -47.75 -27.04
N LYS A 201 50.13 -48.87 -26.37
CA LYS A 201 48.75 -49.33 -26.15
C LYS A 201 47.96 -48.34 -25.28
N PRO A 202 46.69 -48.02 -25.60
CA PRO A 202 45.89 -48.48 -26.74
C PRO A 202 45.98 -47.59 -28.01
N HIS A 203 46.91 -46.64 -28.07
CA HIS A 203 47.14 -45.74 -29.22
C HIS A 203 47.78 -46.43 -30.44
N ASP A 204 48.30 -47.64 -30.30
CA ASP A 204 48.78 -48.50 -31.39
C ASP A 204 47.65 -49.10 -32.23
N LEU A 205 46.41 -49.04 -31.74
CA LEU A 205 45.22 -49.47 -32.47
C LEU A 205 44.82 -48.42 -33.53
N PRO A 206 44.57 -48.81 -34.79
CA PRO A 206 44.14 -47.89 -35.84
C PRO A 206 42.86 -47.11 -35.49
N SER A 207 41.93 -47.76 -34.77
CA SER A 207 40.70 -47.15 -34.28
C SER A 207 40.94 -46.04 -33.27
N THR A 208 42.01 -46.12 -32.47
CA THR A 208 42.42 -45.06 -31.53
C THR A 208 43.16 -43.94 -32.24
N GLN A 209 44.01 -44.27 -33.24
CA GLN A 209 44.78 -43.28 -34.01
C GLN A 209 43.89 -42.37 -34.87
N ALA A 210 42.74 -42.87 -35.32
CA ALA A 210 41.75 -42.10 -36.07
C ALA A 210 40.95 -41.12 -35.19
N GLN A 211 41.03 -41.21 -33.86
CA GLN A 211 40.27 -40.36 -32.94
C GLN A 211 41.03 -39.07 -32.61
N ASN A 212 40.29 -38.02 -32.28
CA ASN A 212 40.91 -36.81 -31.74
C ASN A 212 41.42 -37.07 -30.30
N CYS A 213 42.63 -36.62 -29.99
CA CYS A 213 43.27 -36.81 -28.69
C CYS A 213 42.39 -36.30 -27.55
N ILE A 214 41.66 -35.19 -27.76
CA ILE A 214 40.84 -34.57 -26.72
C ILE A 214 39.59 -35.37 -26.36
N VAL A 215 39.28 -36.41 -27.12
CA VAL A 215 38.13 -37.26 -26.85
C VAL A 215 38.44 -38.27 -25.73
N CYS A 216 39.72 -38.50 -25.41
CA CYS A 216 40.16 -39.35 -24.29
C CYS A 216 41.08 -38.63 -23.30
N HIS A 217 41.72 -37.54 -23.73
CA HIS A 217 42.62 -36.74 -22.91
C HIS A 217 42.07 -35.33 -22.70
N SER A 218 42.19 -34.81 -21.49
CA SER A 218 41.96 -33.40 -21.20
C SER A 218 43.23 -32.60 -21.49
N PRO A 219 43.22 -31.64 -22.43
CA PRO A 219 44.36 -30.77 -22.67
C PRO A 219 44.64 -29.80 -21.51
N HIS A 220 43.68 -29.60 -20.60
CA HIS A 220 43.85 -28.79 -19.39
C HIS A 220 44.39 -29.61 -18.21
N GLY A 221 44.36 -30.94 -18.33
CA GLY A 221 44.73 -31.85 -17.25
C GLY A 221 43.54 -32.49 -16.55
N THR A 222 43.82 -33.59 -15.86
CA THR A 222 42.91 -34.24 -14.90
C THR A 222 43.68 -34.65 -13.66
N GLY A 223 42.99 -35.20 -12.65
CA GLY A 223 43.66 -35.84 -11.51
C GLY A 223 44.42 -37.14 -11.86
N LYS A 224 44.35 -37.63 -13.11
CA LYS A 224 44.99 -38.88 -13.56
C LYS A 224 46.25 -38.60 -14.38
N LYS A 225 47.26 -39.45 -14.24
CA LYS A 225 48.51 -39.40 -15.03
C LYS A 225 48.18 -39.49 -16.54
N GLY A 226 48.82 -38.65 -17.35
CA GLY A 226 48.55 -38.57 -18.80
C GLY A 226 47.26 -37.81 -19.17
N SER A 227 46.65 -37.10 -18.23
CA SER A 227 45.46 -36.25 -18.43
C SER A 227 44.23 -37.00 -18.96
N LEU A 228 44.05 -38.28 -18.62
CA LEU A 228 42.88 -39.06 -19.08
C LEU A 228 41.57 -38.53 -18.50
N LEU A 229 40.48 -38.62 -19.28
CA LEU A 229 39.14 -38.20 -18.82
C LEU A 229 38.73 -38.89 -17.50
N PRO A 230 37.92 -38.23 -16.66
CA PRO A 230 37.54 -38.74 -15.33
C PRO A 230 36.85 -40.11 -15.33
N ALA A 231 36.08 -40.42 -16.38
CA ALA A 231 35.37 -41.67 -16.56
C ALA A 231 35.73 -42.28 -17.92
N ILE A 232 36.62 -43.26 -17.93
CA ILE A 232 36.88 -44.14 -19.08
C ILE A 232 36.56 -45.55 -18.61
N HIS A 233 35.82 -46.31 -19.40
CA HIS A 233 35.40 -47.66 -19.08
C HIS A 233 36.63 -48.59 -19.01
N GLU A 234 36.77 -49.35 -17.94
CA GLU A 234 38.01 -50.06 -17.58
C GLU A 234 38.53 -51.04 -18.67
N PRO A 235 37.69 -51.87 -19.33
CA PRO A 235 38.15 -52.73 -20.45
C PRO A 235 38.80 -51.94 -21.59
N TYR A 236 38.33 -50.72 -21.83
CA TYR A 236 38.86 -49.83 -22.87
C TYR A 236 40.24 -49.25 -22.48
N VAL A 237 40.50 -49.06 -21.19
CA VAL A 237 41.82 -48.64 -20.68
C VAL A 237 42.84 -49.77 -20.82
N GLN A 238 42.40 -51.01 -20.62
CA GLN A 238 43.25 -52.21 -20.71
C GLN A 238 43.51 -52.65 -22.15
N GLY A 239 42.77 -52.11 -23.13
CA GLY A 239 42.84 -52.53 -24.52
C GLY A 239 42.18 -53.89 -24.79
N ASP A 240 41.38 -54.39 -23.85
CA ASP A 240 40.64 -55.64 -23.98
C ASP A 240 39.26 -55.38 -24.60
N CYS A 241 39.27 -55.10 -25.91
CA CYS A 241 38.04 -54.86 -26.67
C CYS A 241 37.19 -56.14 -26.81
N THR A 242 37.77 -57.33 -26.61
CA THR A 242 37.13 -58.62 -26.85
C THR A 242 36.09 -59.01 -25.82
N VAL A 243 36.07 -58.34 -24.65
CA VAL A 243 35.00 -58.50 -23.66
C VAL A 243 33.63 -58.09 -24.21
N CYS A 244 33.60 -57.05 -25.04
CA CYS A 244 32.34 -56.50 -25.59
C CYS A 244 32.19 -56.67 -27.10
N HIS A 245 33.29 -56.81 -27.85
CA HIS A 245 33.29 -56.92 -29.31
C HIS A 245 33.81 -58.28 -29.77
N GLU A 246 33.32 -58.77 -30.90
CA GLU A 246 33.77 -60.04 -31.52
C GLU A 246 35.26 -60.01 -31.97
N GLY A 247 35.95 -58.86 -31.87
CA GLY A 247 37.37 -58.76 -32.19
C GLY A 247 38.10 -57.55 -31.57
N PRO A 248 39.44 -57.57 -31.55
CA PRO A 248 40.28 -56.59 -30.84
C PRO A 248 40.28 -55.19 -31.45
N ARG A 249 39.77 -55.03 -32.69
CA ARG A 249 39.78 -53.76 -33.43
C ARG A 249 38.48 -52.94 -33.29
N GLY A 250 37.53 -53.41 -32.49
CA GLY A 250 36.17 -52.90 -32.47
C GLY A 250 35.39 -53.41 -33.70
N GLY A 251 34.14 -53.80 -33.47
CA GLY A 251 33.33 -54.48 -34.48
C GLY A 251 31.95 -54.82 -33.93
N LYS A 252 31.32 -55.87 -34.44
CA LYS A 252 30.03 -56.35 -33.94
C LYS A 252 30.13 -56.71 -32.44
N LEU A 253 29.08 -56.41 -31.69
CA LEU A 253 29.00 -56.72 -30.26
C LEU A 253 28.81 -58.23 -30.05
N THR A 254 29.40 -58.78 -28.99
CA THR A 254 29.31 -60.22 -28.68
C THR A 254 27.90 -60.65 -28.26
N GLN A 255 27.10 -59.73 -27.69
CA GLN A 255 25.69 -59.90 -27.33
C GLN A 255 24.93 -58.58 -27.54
N PRO A 256 23.59 -58.52 -27.38
CA PRO A 256 22.90 -57.24 -27.35
C PRO A 256 23.31 -56.40 -26.13
N VAL A 257 23.14 -55.08 -26.24
CA VAL A 257 23.65 -54.09 -25.28
C VAL A 257 23.16 -54.35 -23.86
N LYS A 258 21.89 -54.76 -23.69
CA LYS A 258 21.28 -55.01 -22.38
C LYS A 258 22.03 -56.11 -21.62
N GLU A 259 22.24 -57.25 -22.26
CA GLU A 259 22.91 -58.42 -21.69
C GLU A 259 24.39 -58.10 -21.39
N LEU A 260 25.06 -57.40 -22.30
CA LEU A 260 26.44 -56.93 -22.15
C LEU A 260 26.64 -55.97 -20.96
N CYS A 261 25.71 -55.05 -20.74
CA CYS A 261 25.84 -54.09 -19.64
C CYS A 261 25.54 -54.76 -18.29
N ILE A 262 24.44 -55.53 -18.19
CA ILE A 262 24.01 -56.09 -16.89
C ILE A 262 24.87 -57.27 -16.42
N MET A 263 25.59 -57.96 -17.31
CA MET A 263 26.52 -59.03 -16.90
C MET A 263 27.67 -58.51 -16.02
N CYS A 264 28.07 -57.25 -16.22
CA CYS A 264 29.11 -56.58 -15.43
C CYS A 264 28.54 -55.59 -14.39
N HIS A 265 27.26 -55.25 -14.48
CA HIS A 265 26.55 -54.34 -13.57
C HIS A 265 25.38 -55.06 -12.85
N PRO A 266 25.67 -55.96 -11.90
CA PRO A 266 24.65 -56.76 -11.22
C PRO A 266 23.70 -55.90 -10.38
N ASP A 267 24.17 -54.76 -9.87
CA ASP A 267 23.37 -53.75 -9.16
C ASP A 267 22.28 -53.13 -10.05
N VAL A 268 22.60 -52.85 -11.32
CA VAL A 268 21.63 -52.37 -12.31
C VAL A 268 20.66 -53.49 -12.69
N SER A 269 21.13 -54.73 -12.82
CA SER A 269 20.30 -55.91 -13.05
C SER A 269 19.26 -56.12 -11.95
N GLU A 270 19.65 -55.92 -10.69
CA GLU A 270 18.74 -56.02 -9.55
C GLU A 270 17.73 -54.87 -9.52
N ASN A 271 18.19 -53.63 -9.71
CA ASN A 271 17.33 -52.45 -9.67
C ASN A 271 16.25 -52.45 -10.77
N THR A 272 16.60 -52.88 -11.99
CA THR A 272 15.64 -52.95 -13.11
C THR A 272 14.55 -54.01 -12.92
N LYS A 273 14.75 -54.97 -12.01
CA LYS A 273 13.78 -56.01 -11.63
C LYS A 273 12.86 -55.59 -10.48
N LYS A 274 13.09 -54.43 -9.84
CA LYS A 274 12.23 -53.92 -8.76
C LYS A 274 10.84 -53.53 -9.28
N GLN A 275 9.88 -53.41 -8.36
CA GLN A 275 8.45 -53.19 -8.65
C GLN A 275 8.20 -52.02 -9.62
N VAL A 276 8.94 -50.92 -9.47
CA VAL A 276 8.87 -49.75 -10.35
C VAL A 276 10.21 -49.62 -11.07
N GLY A 277 10.29 -50.15 -12.30
CA GLY A 277 11.47 -50.01 -13.15
C GLY A 277 11.43 -48.72 -13.96
N HIS A 278 12.59 -48.08 -14.18
CA HIS A 278 12.68 -46.96 -15.11
C HIS A 278 12.77 -47.48 -16.54
N PHE A 279 11.84 -47.09 -17.42
CA PHE A 279 11.66 -47.69 -18.75
C PHE A 279 12.97 -47.81 -19.56
N PRO A 280 13.81 -46.76 -19.73
CA PRO A 280 15.06 -46.90 -20.48
C PRO A 280 16.01 -47.99 -19.94
N ALA A 281 16.10 -48.12 -18.61
CA ALA A 281 16.94 -49.13 -17.98
C ALA A 281 16.31 -50.53 -18.05
N LYS A 282 14.98 -50.62 -17.84
CA LYS A 282 14.22 -51.87 -17.88
C LYS A 282 14.20 -52.49 -19.29
N ASP A 283 14.06 -51.66 -20.30
CA ASP A 283 13.96 -52.08 -21.70
C ASP A 283 15.33 -52.29 -22.35
N GLY A 284 16.42 -51.93 -21.64
CA GLY A 284 17.80 -52.18 -22.08
C GLY A 284 18.40 -51.06 -22.93
N GLU A 285 17.76 -49.90 -22.99
CA GLU A 285 18.21 -48.69 -23.69
C GLU A 285 19.31 -47.95 -22.88
N CYS A 286 20.30 -48.68 -22.37
CA CYS A 286 21.35 -48.15 -21.48
C CYS A 286 22.12 -47.00 -22.14
N LEU A 287 22.33 -47.12 -23.46
CA LEU A 287 23.06 -46.13 -24.26
C LEU A 287 22.26 -44.87 -24.54
N THR A 288 21.01 -44.74 -24.08
CA THR A 288 20.28 -43.47 -24.18
C THR A 288 20.90 -42.44 -23.24
N CYS A 289 21.26 -42.86 -22.02
CA CYS A 289 21.83 -42.00 -20.98
C CYS A 289 23.34 -42.18 -20.79
N HIS A 290 23.85 -43.39 -21.01
CA HIS A 290 25.27 -43.72 -20.81
C HIS A 290 26.06 -43.76 -22.12
N THR A 291 27.36 -43.54 -22.00
CA THR A 291 28.35 -43.84 -23.03
C THR A 291 29.11 -45.10 -22.63
N PRO A 292 29.35 -46.06 -23.53
CA PRO A 292 29.93 -47.35 -23.17
C PRO A 292 31.46 -47.29 -22.96
N HIS A 293 32.12 -46.21 -23.43
CA HIS A 293 33.58 -46.12 -23.43
C HIS A 293 34.11 -44.99 -22.56
N LYS A 294 33.51 -43.80 -22.59
CA LYS A 294 34.10 -42.60 -21.98
C LYS A 294 33.14 -41.44 -21.78
N SER A 295 33.37 -40.68 -20.72
CA SER A 295 32.68 -39.43 -20.42
C SER A 295 33.54 -38.53 -19.54
N GLU A 296 33.25 -37.24 -19.60
CA GLU A 296 33.70 -36.25 -18.61
C GLU A 296 33.01 -36.45 -17.25
N LEU A 297 31.90 -37.19 -17.21
CA LEU A 297 31.01 -37.32 -16.06
C LEU A 297 30.86 -38.78 -15.62
N ARG A 298 30.99 -39.03 -14.32
CA ARG A 298 30.77 -40.36 -13.73
C ARG A 298 29.28 -40.66 -13.54
N PRO A 299 28.82 -41.92 -13.70
CA PRO A 299 29.55 -43.09 -14.19
C PRO A 299 29.30 -43.29 -15.70
N LEU A 300 29.94 -42.46 -16.55
CA LEU A 300 29.78 -42.48 -18.01
C LEU A 300 28.46 -41.91 -18.54
N LEU A 301 27.97 -40.79 -17.99
CA LEU A 301 26.78 -40.12 -18.53
C LEU A 301 27.10 -39.35 -19.81
N LYS A 302 26.18 -39.29 -20.78
CA LYS A 302 26.36 -38.50 -22.02
C LYS A 302 26.46 -36.99 -21.79
N ALA A 303 25.78 -36.50 -20.77
CA ALA A 303 25.76 -35.10 -20.35
C ALA A 303 25.50 -35.02 -18.84
N ASP A 304 25.41 -33.80 -18.30
CA ASP A 304 25.06 -33.62 -16.89
C ASP A 304 23.70 -34.25 -16.57
N LEU A 305 23.55 -34.77 -15.34
CA LEU A 305 22.37 -35.54 -14.95
C LEU A 305 21.07 -34.75 -15.17
N LYS A 306 21.10 -33.43 -14.96
CA LYS A 306 19.94 -32.56 -15.19
C LYS A 306 19.53 -32.60 -16.66
N LYS A 307 20.49 -32.37 -17.56
CA LYS A 307 20.25 -32.36 -19.01
C LYS A 307 19.76 -33.73 -19.51
N VAL A 308 20.44 -34.82 -19.11
CA VAL A 308 20.04 -36.18 -19.52
C VAL A 308 18.61 -36.50 -19.06
N CYS A 309 18.23 -36.13 -17.84
CA CYS A 309 16.87 -36.36 -17.36
C CYS A 309 15.83 -35.50 -18.10
N LEU A 310 16.13 -34.22 -18.38
CA LEU A 310 15.20 -33.28 -18.99
C LEU A 310 14.95 -33.54 -20.48
N GLU A 311 15.85 -34.25 -21.17
CA GLU A 311 15.63 -34.70 -22.55
C GLU A 311 14.35 -35.55 -22.69
N CYS A 312 14.00 -36.32 -21.66
CA CYS A 312 12.76 -37.10 -21.62
C CYS A 312 11.72 -36.50 -20.65
N HIS A 313 12.14 -35.91 -19.53
CA HIS A 313 11.24 -35.30 -18.55
C HIS A 313 11.01 -33.80 -18.81
N MET A 314 10.63 -33.45 -20.04
CA MET A 314 10.47 -32.07 -20.49
C MET A 314 9.45 -31.27 -19.66
N LEU A 315 8.46 -31.92 -19.04
CA LEU A 315 7.48 -31.25 -18.17
C LEU A 315 8.10 -30.70 -16.87
N LEU A 316 9.28 -31.20 -16.45
CA LEU A 316 9.99 -30.69 -15.28
C LEU A 316 10.70 -29.35 -15.55
N ASP A 317 10.86 -28.96 -16.82
CA ASP A 317 11.43 -27.65 -17.16
C ASP A 317 10.53 -26.49 -16.70
N ASP A 318 9.22 -26.72 -16.63
CA ASP A 318 8.27 -25.74 -16.09
C ASP A 318 8.34 -25.64 -14.55
N GLU A 319 8.68 -26.74 -13.87
CA GLU A 319 8.96 -26.74 -12.43
C GLU A 319 10.20 -25.89 -12.10
N LEU A 320 11.24 -25.95 -12.94
CA LEU A 320 12.46 -25.13 -12.80
C LEU A 320 12.26 -23.64 -13.05
N LYS A 321 11.12 -23.22 -13.62
CA LYS A 321 10.77 -21.80 -13.83
C LYS A 321 10.01 -21.19 -12.65
N LYS A 322 9.56 -22.01 -11.69
CA LYS A 322 8.81 -21.53 -10.53
C LYS A 322 9.72 -20.74 -9.57
N PRO A 323 9.17 -19.76 -8.83
CA PRO A 323 9.96 -18.86 -8.01
C PRO A 323 10.60 -19.51 -6.79
N GLN A 324 10.03 -20.62 -6.30
CA GLN A 324 10.58 -21.37 -5.17
C GLN A 324 10.94 -22.77 -5.65
N ILE A 325 12.23 -23.07 -5.67
CA ILE A 325 12.77 -24.32 -6.19
C ILE A 325 13.59 -24.96 -5.08
N HIS A 326 13.40 -26.26 -4.88
CA HIS A 326 14.17 -27.05 -3.93
C HIS A 326 15.62 -27.19 -4.42
N ASP A 327 16.60 -26.85 -3.58
CA ASP A 327 18.00 -26.72 -4.00
C ASP A 327 18.59 -27.99 -4.66
N PRO A 328 18.40 -29.22 -4.13
CA PRO A 328 18.81 -30.44 -4.83
C PRO A 328 18.24 -30.58 -6.24
N PHE A 329 16.97 -30.17 -6.43
CA PHE A 329 16.31 -30.21 -7.73
C PHE A 329 16.88 -29.14 -8.68
N ASN A 330 17.07 -27.90 -8.19
CA ASN A 330 17.68 -26.82 -8.96
C ASN A 330 19.09 -27.18 -9.47
N GLN A 331 19.87 -27.82 -8.60
CA GLN A 331 21.23 -28.30 -8.88
C GLN A 331 21.27 -29.56 -9.77
N GLY A 332 20.13 -30.14 -10.13
CA GLY A 332 20.09 -31.34 -10.99
C GLY A 332 20.54 -32.63 -10.29
N LYS A 333 20.50 -32.67 -8.95
CA LYS A 333 20.87 -33.84 -8.15
C LYS A 333 19.70 -34.82 -8.04
N CYS A 334 19.10 -35.19 -9.17
CA CYS A 334 17.89 -36.03 -9.23
C CYS A 334 18.09 -37.37 -8.50
N ALA A 335 19.27 -37.98 -8.67
CA ALA A 335 19.65 -39.25 -8.05
C ALA A 335 19.91 -39.18 -6.53
N ALA A 336 19.81 -38.00 -5.91
CA ALA A 336 19.85 -37.88 -4.45
C ALA A 336 18.57 -38.45 -3.82
N CYS A 337 17.43 -38.21 -4.47
CA CYS A 337 16.12 -38.67 -3.99
C CYS A 337 15.56 -39.82 -4.82
N HIS A 338 15.94 -39.93 -6.10
CA HIS A 338 15.48 -40.96 -7.01
C HIS A 338 16.51 -42.06 -7.22
N GLU A 339 16.02 -43.27 -7.50
CA GLU A 339 16.78 -44.43 -7.96
C GLU A 339 16.56 -44.61 -9.47
N PRO A 340 17.45 -44.07 -10.33
CA PRO A 340 17.16 -43.88 -11.76
C PRO A 340 17.03 -45.17 -12.59
N HIS A 341 17.44 -46.32 -12.04
CA HIS A 341 17.34 -47.62 -12.74
C HIS A 341 16.09 -48.42 -12.31
N GLY A 342 15.58 -48.17 -11.10
CA GLY A 342 14.39 -48.84 -10.57
C GLY A 342 14.32 -48.80 -9.05
N SER A 343 13.11 -48.69 -8.51
CA SER A 343 12.83 -48.65 -7.06
C SER A 343 11.65 -49.56 -6.70
N VAL A 344 11.53 -49.91 -5.42
CA VAL A 344 10.31 -50.49 -4.85
C VAL A 344 9.23 -49.42 -4.62
N ASN A 345 9.60 -48.15 -4.57
CA ASN A 345 8.68 -47.04 -4.31
C ASN A 345 8.18 -46.38 -5.60
N SER A 346 6.97 -45.83 -5.55
CA SER A 346 6.37 -45.09 -6.67
C SER A 346 7.24 -43.91 -7.11
N LYS A 347 7.18 -43.55 -8.39
CA LYS A 347 7.99 -42.46 -9.00
C LYS A 347 9.51 -42.63 -8.78
N LEU A 348 9.98 -43.85 -8.57
CA LEU A 348 11.40 -44.18 -8.45
C LEU A 348 12.10 -43.49 -7.28
N VAL A 349 11.41 -43.15 -6.18
CA VAL A 349 12.09 -42.54 -5.02
C VAL A 349 12.83 -43.59 -4.20
N LYS A 350 13.94 -43.22 -3.55
CA LYS A 350 14.75 -44.12 -2.74
C LYS A 350 14.05 -44.56 -1.45
N ASN A 351 13.25 -43.66 -0.86
CA ASN A 351 12.47 -43.92 0.35
C ASN A 351 11.13 -43.16 0.29
N THR A 352 10.19 -43.43 1.20
CA THR A 352 8.85 -42.83 1.23
C THR A 352 8.70 -41.74 2.29
N GLY A 353 7.74 -40.84 2.04
CA GLY A 353 7.20 -39.90 3.04
C GLY A 353 8.25 -39.09 3.82
N VAL A 354 8.12 -39.14 5.15
CA VAL A 354 8.90 -38.34 6.11
C VAL A 354 10.37 -38.77 6.15
N GLU A 355 10.67 -40.06 6.00
CA GLU A 355 12.05 -40.57 6.10
C GLU A 355 12.95 -40.06 4.97
N LEU A 356 12.42 -40.00 3.73
CA LEU A 356 13.15 -39.44 2.60
C LEU A 356 13.54 -37.97 2.84
N CYS A 357 12.60 -37.17 3.35
CA CYS A 357 12.84 -35.75 3.61
C CYS A 357 13.78 -35.55 4.81
N LEU A 358 13.57 -36.26 5.90
CA LEU A 358 14.35 -36.11 7.13
C LEU A 358 15.77 -36.68 7.03
N GLY A 359 16.09 -37.45 5.98
CA GLY A 359 17.47 -37.86 5.66
C GLY A 359 18.39 -36.71 5.25
N CYS A 360 17.83 -35.58 4.79
CA CYS A 360 18.58 -34.36 4.47
C CYS A 360 18.20 -33.17 5.37
N HIS A 361 16.98 -33.16 5.91
CA HIS A 361 16.47 -32.08 6.76
C HIS A 361 16.68 -32.35 8.26
N ASP A 362 17.92 -32.59 8.68
CA ASP A 362 18.27 -32.97 10.06
C ASP A 362 17.79 -31.97 11.11
N LYS A 363 17.79 -30.67 10.79
CA LYS A 363 17.28 -29.63 11.70
C LYS A 363 15.79 -29.84 12.02
N ILE A 364 14.99 -30.14 11.00
CA ILE A 364 13.56 -30.41 11.16
C ILE A 364 13.36 -31.72 11.93
N LYS A 365 14.17 -32.75 11.64
CA LYS A 365 14.16 -34.03 12.37
C LYS A 365 14.40 -33.82 13.86
N GLN A 366 15.40 -33.02 14.22
CA GLN A 366 15.71 -32.67 15.61
C GLN A 366 14.57 -31.88 16.26
N GLU A 367 13.94 -30.94 15.55
CA GLU A 367 12.80 -30.17 16.07
C GLU A 367 11.56 -31.04 16.33
N LEU A 368 11.24 -31.97 15.44
CA LEU A 368 10.10 -32.88 15.56
C LEU A 368 10.25 -33.89 16.71
N ASN A 369 11.49 -34.22 17.10
CA ASN A 369 11.79 -35.16 18.17
C ASN A 369 11.76 -34.53 19.57
N ARG A 370 11.62 -33.21 19.70
CA ARG A 370 11.55 -32.52 21.00
C ARG A 370 10.16 -32.64 21.62
N ALA A 371 10.10 -32.79 22.94
CA ALA A 371 8.86 -32.91 23.71
C ALA A 371 7.92 -31.71 23.49
N GLY A 372 6.71 -31.91 22.99
CA GLY A 372 5.75 -30.85 22.69
C GLY A 372 4.60 -31.35 21.81
N THR A 373 3.69 -30.46 21.43
CA THR A 373 2.55 -30.79 20.56
C THR A 373 3.01 -30.78 19.11
N ARG A 374 2.93 -31.92 18.43
CA ARG A 374 3.12 -32.03 16.98
C ARG A 374 1.82 -31.76 16.25
N HIS A 375 1.91 -31.16 15.08
CA HIS A 375 0.75 -30.91 14.23
C HIS A 375 0.28 -32.22 13.57
N MET A 376 -0.98 -32.58 13.76
CA MET A 376 -1.55 -33.87 13.31
C MET A 376 -1.42 -34.11 11.80
N ALA A 377 -1.38 -33.06 10.97
CA ALA A 377 -1.14 -33.20 9.52
C ALA A 377 0.19 -33.89 9.15
N LEU A 378 1.15 -33.95 10.08
CA LEU A 378 2.40 -34.70 9.90
C LEU A 378 2.19 -36.22 9.96
N ASP A 379 1.10 -36.69 10.55
CA ASP A 379 0.79 -38.12 10.70
C ASP A 379 -0.15 -38.63 9.58
N MET A 380 -0.55 -37.75 8.65
CA MET A 380 -1.33 -38.07 7.45
C MET A 380 -0.40 -38.50 6.30
N GLU A 381 -0.21 -37.69 5.25
CA GLU A 381 0.76 -37.94 4.16
C GLU A 381 2.16 -37.37 4.47
N GLY A 382 2.44 -37.06 5.73
CA GLY A 382 3.71 -36.49 6.16
C GLY A 382 3.93 -35.04 5.70
N CYS A 383 5.18 -34.71 5.35
CA CYS A 383 5.56 -33.37 4.88
C CYS A 383 4.82 -32.95 3.61
N LEU A 384 4.44 -33.92 2.78
CA LEU A 384 3.80 -33.69 1.50
C LEU A 384 2.33 -33.30 1.64
N THR A 385 1.73 -33.34 2.83
CA THR A 385 0.40 -32.77 3.06
C THR A 385 0.38 -31.28 2.68
N CYS A 386 1.42 -30.54 3.08
CA CYS A 386 1.52 -29.08 2.92
C CYS A 386 2.57 -28.64 1.89
N HIS A 387 3.65 -29.42 1.70
CA HIS A 387 4.78 -29.04 0.86
C HIS A 387 4.80 -29.75 -0.51
N THR A 388 5.43 -29.11 -1.49
CA THR A 388 5.83 -29.73 -2.75
C THR A 388 7.34 -30.01 -2.75
N PRO A 389 7.80 -31.17 -3.26
CA PRO A 389 9.19 -31.60 -3.10
C PRO A 389 10.19 -30.99 -4.11
N HIS A 390 9.71 -30.49 -5.26
CA HIS A 390 10.57 -29.91 -6.31
C HIS A 390 10.51 -28.40 -6.34
N SER A 391 9.30 -27.84 -6.40
CA SER A 391 9.09 -26.41 -6.56
C SER A 391 7.65 -26.01 -6.25
N ALA A 392 7.46 -24.75 -5.87
CA ALA A 392 6.15 -24.15 -5.65
C ALA A 392 6.12 -22.69 -6.10
N LEU A 393 4.90 -22.17 -6.22
CA LEU A 393 4.67 -20.73 -6.35
C LEU A 393 4.83 -20.02 -5.01
N ASN A 394 4.52 -20.70 -3.90
CA ASN A 394 4.49 -20.12 -2.56
C ASN A 394 5.81 -20.36 -1.83
N ARG A 395 6.21 -19.41 -0.97
CA ARG A 395 7.42 -19.49 -0.14
C ARG A 395 7.43 -20.79 0.67
N LYS A 396 8.64 -21.28 0.97
CA LYS A 396 8.84 -22.54 1.71
C LYS A 396 8.21 -23.76 1.03
N LEU A 397 8.03 -23.72 -0.29
CA LEU A 397 7.48 -24.81 -1.09
C LEU A 397 6.06 -25.24 -0.68
N LEU A 398 5.22 -24.31 -0.23
CA LEU A 398 3.83 -24.62 0.15
C LEU A 398 2.93 -24.84 -1.08
N LYS A 399 2.04 -25.83 -1.00
CA LYS A 399 1.06 -26.14 -2.07
C LYS A 399 0.13 -24.97 -2.39
N GLN A 400 -0.23 -24.18 -1.39
CA GLN A 400 -1.13 -23.03 -1.50
C GLN A 400 -0.61 -21.87 -0.66
N VAL A 401 -1.27 -20.71 -0.76
CA VAL A 401 -1.03 -19.59 0.16
C VAL A 401 -1.35 -20.06 1.57
N GLU A 402 -0.50 -19.70 2.54
CA GLU A 402 -0.53 -20.27 3.90
C GLU A 402 -1.91 -20.21 4.57
N ILE A 403 -2.62 -19.08 4.45
CA ILE A 403 -3.93 -18.92 5.07
C ILE A 403 -4.95 -19.89 4.47
N ASP A 404 -4.98 -20.03 3.14
CA ASP A 404 -5.90 -20.93 2.44
C ASP A 404 -5.56 -22.39 2.75
N LEU A 405 -4.26 -22.70 2.81
CA LEU A 405 -3.76 -24.03 3.17
C LEU A 405 -4.23 -24.43 4.57
N CYS A 406 -4.12 -23.54 5.56
CA CYS A 406 -4.56 -23.82 6.92
C CYS A 406 -6.09 -23.93 7.01
N VAL A 407 -6.82 -22.99 6.40
CA VAL A 407 -8.30 -22.95 6.42
C VAL A 407 -8.92 -24.17 5.72
N SER A 408 -8.22 -24.78 4.76
CA SER A 408 -8.67 -26.02 4.12
C SER A 408 -8.93 -27.17 5.11
N CYS A 409 -8.24 -27.16 6.25
CA CYS A 409 -8.42 -28.13 7.34
C CYS A 409 -9.06 -27.50 8.58
N HIS A 410 -8.86 -26.20 8.83
CA HIS A 410 -9.39 -25.47 9.99
C HIS A 410 -10.61 -24.62 9.61
N ALA A 411 -11.76 -25.27 9.43
CA ALA A 411 -13.00 -24.63 8.97
C ALA A 411 -13.46 -23.45 9.85
N ASP A 412 -13.23 -23.51 11.16
CA ASP A 412 -13.59 -22.45 12.11
C ASP A 412 -12.83 -21.13 11.85
N LEU A 413 -11.69 -21.18 11.15
CA LEU A 413 -10.92 -20.00 10.75
C LEU A 413 -11.51 -19.30 9.52
N LYS A 414 -12.46 -19.92 8.81
CA LYS A 414 -13.10 -19.35 7.62
C LYS A 414 -13.87 -18.08 7.95
N GLU A 415 -14.55 -18.04 9.09
CA GLU A 415 -15.24 -16.83 9.56
C GLU A 415 -14.25 -15.72 9.97
N SER A 416 -13.10 -16.11 10.53
CA SER A 416 -12.01 -15.20 10.90
C SER A 416 -11.37 -14.48 9.70
N SER A 417 -11.46 -15.08 8.50
CA SER A 417 -10.98 -14.47 7.26
C SER A 417 -11.87 -13.31 6.77
N GLY A 418 -13.10 -13.19 7.28
CA GLY A 418 -14.10 -12.18 6.88
C GLY A 418 -14.13 -10.91 7.73
N TYR A 419 -13.34 -10.83 8.81
CA TYR A 419 -13.36 -9.67 9.71
C TYR A 419 -12.90 -8.37 9.04
N ARG A 420 -13.59 -7.26 9.36
CA ARG A 420 -13.26 -5.90 8.88
C ARG A 420 -11.87 -5.45 9.33
N TYR A 421 -11.51 -5.72 10.59
CA TYR A 421 -10.22 -5.38 11.15
C TYR A 421 -9.45 -6.67 11.44
N LYS A 422 -8.40 -6.92 10.66
CA LYS A 422 -7.55 -8.11 10.82
C LYS A 422 -6.28 -7.76 11.56
N HIS A 423 -5.78 -8.70 12.33
CA HIS A 423 -4.51 -8.52 13.03
C HIS A 423 -3.37 -8.44 12.00
N LYS A 424 -2.57 -7.37 12.05
CA LYS A 424 -1.55 -7.07 11.01
C LYS A 424 -0.53 -8.19 10.76
N PRO A 425 0.03 -8.87 11.78
CA PRO A 425 0.94 -9.99 11.56
C PRO A 425 0.31 -11.12 10.72
N LEU A 426 -1.00 -11.37 10.86
CA LEU A 426 -1.71 -12.37 10.06
C LEU A 426 -1.77 -11.98 8.57
N ILE A 427 -1.91 -10.68 8.27
CA ILE A 427 -1.91 -10.17 6.88
C ILE A 427 -0.51 -10.22 6.28
N ASP A 428 0.49 -9.75 7.02
CA ASP A 428 1.84 -9.54 6.48
C ASP A 428 2.66 -10.85 6.42
N GLN A 429 2.45 -11.75 7.39
CA GLN A 429 3.31 -12.93 7.62
C GLN A 429 2.53 -14.24 7.71
N GLY A 430 1.20 -14.23 7.61
CA GLY A 430 0.37 -15.43 7.68
C GLY A 430 0.26 -16.04 9.08
N CYS A 431 -0.24 -17.27 9.15
CA CYS A 431 -0.49 -17.99 10.41
C CYS A 431 0.82 -18.26 11.19
N SER A 432 1.90 -18.54 10.47
CA SER A 432 3.24 -18.80 11.01
C SER A 432 3.91 -17.57 11.62
N ALA A 433 3.28 -16.40 11.56
CA ALA A 433 3.70 -15.24 12.36
C ALA A 433 3.68 -15.59 13.86
N CYS A 434 2.59 -16.22 14.30
CA CYS A 434 2.36 -16.55 15.71
C CYS A 434 2.39 -18.06 15.98
N HIS A 435 2.14 -18.90 14.97
CA HIS A 435 2.13 -20.36 15.11
C HIS A 435 3.40 -21.02 14.58
N THR A 436 3.69 -22.22 15.08
CA THR A 436 4.71 -23.13 14.55
C THR A 436 3.99 -24.34 13.96
N PRO A 437 3.77 -24.38 12.63
CA PRO A 437 2.84 -25.32 11.99
C PRO A 437 3.28 -26.79 12.03
N HIS A 438 4.53 -27.10 12.42
CA HIS A 438 5.00 -28.48 12.54
C HIS A 438 4.90 -29.01 13.96
N ARG A 439 5.38 -28.22 14.94
CA ARG A 439 5.43 -28.59 16.35
C ARG A 439 5.60 -27.34 17.19
N SER A 440 4.97 -27.31 18.36
CA SER A 440 5.25 -26.28 19.35
C SER A 440 5.17 -26.77 20.80
N GLU A 441 5.85 -26.07 21.69
CA GLU A 441 5.62 -26.11 23.15
C GLU A 441 4.36 -25.31 23.54
N GLY A 442 3.91 -24.41 22.66
CA GLY A 442 2.68 -23.65 22.81
C GLY A 442 1.40 -24.49 22.63
N LYS A 443 0.36 -24.15 23.41
CA LYS A 443 -0.99 -24.70 23.24
C LYS A 443 -1.51 -24.16 21.91
N ALA A 444 -2.26 -24.98 21.18
CA ALA A 444 -2.71 -24.68 19.82
C ALA A 444 -1.55 -24.26 18.87
N LEU A 445 -0.35 -24.82 19.08
CA LEU A 445 0.82 -24.61 18.24
C LEU A 445 1.32 -23.16 18.14
N THR A 446 1.04 -22.32 19.14
CA THR A 446 1.62 -20.97 19.24
C THR A 446 3.13 -21.05 19.47
N LYS A 447 3.94 -20.11 18.95
CA LYS A 447 5.41 -20.13 19.10
C LYS A 447 5.87 -20.11 20.55
N ILE A 448 5.17 -19.34 21.39
CA ILE A 448 5.43 -19.12 22.81
C ILE A 448 4.07 -19.05 23.52
N GLN A 449 4.01 -19.46 24.79
CA GLN A 449 2.78 -19.46 25.58
C GLN A 449 2.45 -18.09 26.18
N GLY A 450 1.15 -17.84 26.35
CA GLY A 450 0.63 -16.74 27.16
C GLY A 450 0.98 -15.35 26.62
N LYS A 451 1.03 -14.37 27.53
CA LYS A 451 1.21 -12.95 27.18
C LYS A 451 2.53 -12.64 26.46
N GLU A 452 3.58 -13.43 26.70
CA GLU A 452 4.89 -13.21 26.08
C GLU A 452 4.84 -13.35 24.56
N LEU A 453 3.92 -14.17 24.02
CA LEU A 453 3.67 -14.24 22.58
C LEU A 453 3.31 -12.88 22.00
N CYS A 454 2.44 -12.13 22.69
CA CYS A 454 1.97 -10.82 22.27
C CYS A 454 3.03 -9.74 22.54
N LEU A 455 3.64 -9.75 23.74
CA LEU A 455 4.56 -8.68 24.18
C LEU A 455 5.89 -8.66 23.42
N ASN A 456 6.28 -9.75 22.77
CA ASN A 456 7.43 -9.77 21.86
C ASN A 456 7.27 -8.85 20.65
N CYS A 457 6.03 -8.58 20.23
CA CYS A 457 5.71 -7.63 19.16
C CYS A 457 5.14 -6.32 19.71
N HIS A 458 4.35 -6.38 20.77
CA HIS A 458 3.69 -5.22 21.38
C HIS A 458 4.55 -4.59 22.48
N THR A 459 5.72 -4.05 22.11
CA THR A 459 6.65 -3.43 23.06
C THR A 459 6.06 -2.20 23.77
N ALA A 460 5.24 -1.41 23.07
CA ALA A 460 4.52 -0.29 23.67
C ALA A 460 3.50 -0.74 24.74
N LEU A 461 2.88 -1.90 24.57
CA LEU A 461 2.01 -2.50 25.59
C LEU A 461 2.83 -2.97 26.80
N LYS A 462 4.00 -3.57 26.55
CA LYS A 462 4.92 -3.96 27.62
C LYS A 462 5.33 -2.77 28.49
N GLU A 463 5.56 -1.62 27.87
CA GLU A 463 5.80 -0.35 28.58
C GLU A 463 4.57 0.09 29.36
N ALA A 464 3.38 0.11 28.74
CA ALA A 464 2.13 0.51 29.40
C ALA A 464 1.79 -0.34 30.64
N LEU A 465 2.08 -1.65 30.60
CA LEU A 465 1.89 -2.56 31.74
C LEU A 465 2.91 -2.35 32.87
N SER A 466 4.00 -1.64 32.59
CA SER A 466 5.04 -1.29 33.57
C SER A 466 4.79 0.08 34.23
N LYS A 467 3.72 0.78 33.82
CA LYS A 467 3.33 2.07 34.36
C LYS A 467 2.79 1.94 35.79
N LYS A 468 2.68 3.07 36.51
CA LYS A 468 2.28 3.10 37.93
C LYS A 468 0.90 2.47 38.19
N HIS A 469 -0.04 2.63 37.25
CA HIS A 469 -1.40 2.12 37.35
C HIS A 469 -1.74 1.25 36.13
N PRO A 470 -1.27 -0.01 36.08
CA PRO A 470 -1.62 -0.94 35.01
C PRO A 470 -3.08 -1.39 35.18
N HIS A 471 -3.79 -1.57 34.06
CA HIS A 471 -5.14 -2.12 34.09
C HIS A 471 -5.06 -3.63 34.36
N PRO A 472 -5.61 -4.15 35.47
CA PRO A 472 -5.33 -5.52 35.91
C PRO A 472 -5.62 -6.62 34.87
N PRO A 473 -6.74 -6.60 34.11
CA PRO A 473 -6.99 -7.58 33.05
C PRO A 473 -5.93 -7.58 31.94
N ALA A 474 -5.30 -6.44 31.67
CA ALA A 474 -4.28 -6.31 30.62
C ALA A 474 -2.95 -6.97 31.00
N ALA A 475 -2.74 -7.36 32.28
CA ALA A 475 -1.50 -7.95 32.74
C ALA A 475 -1.26 -9.41 32.29
N GLY A 476 -2.28 -10.07 31.74
CA GLY A 476 -2.18 -11.46 31.29
C GLY A 476 -3.35 -12.00 30.47
N GLU A 477 -4.50 -11.32 30.44
CA GLU A 477 -5.73 -11.81 29.82
C GLU A 477 -6.06 -11.08 28.50
N CYS A 478 -5.05 -10.89 27.66
CA CYS A 478 -5.18 -10.09 26.42
C CYS A 478 -6.35 -10.52 25.54
N ILE A 479 -6.64 -11.82 25.48
CA ILE A 479 -7.67 -12.40 24.60
C ILE A 479 -9.10 -12.27 25.14
N ASN A 480 -9.27 -11.85 26.40
CA ASN A 480 -10.60 -11.55 26.94
C ASN A 480 -11.15 -10.24 26.35
N CYS A 481 -10.24 -9.35 25.95
CA CYS A 481 -10.57 -8.08 25.32
C CYS A 481 -10.29 -8.06 23.82
N HIS A 482 -9.28 -8.77 23.34
CA HIS A 482 -8.86 -8.77 21.93
C HIS A 482 -9.06 -10.13 21.25
N SER A 483 -9.40 -10.10 19.96
CA SER A 483 -9.39 -11.28 19.10
C SER A 483 -8.09 -11.31 18.28
N PRO A 484 -7.16 -12.25 18.58
CA PRO A 484 -5.84 -12.29 17.95
C PRO A 484 -5.86 -12.61 16.44
N HIS A 485 -6.97 -13.14 15.92
CA HIS A 485 -7.18 -13.42 14.49
C HIS A 485 -7.85 -12.26 13.75
N GLY A 486 -8.54 -11.35 14.46
CA GLY A 486 -9.29 -10.24 13.88
C GLY A 486 -10.68 -10.07 14.49
N SER A 487 -11.32 -8.93 14.24
CA SER A 487 -12.71 -8.68 14.63
C SER A 487 -13.38 -7.63 13.75
N ASN A 488 -14.70 -7.44 13.89
CA ASN A 488 -15.41 -6.33 13.27
C ASN A 488 -15.33 -5.01 14.06
N ASN A 489 -14.73 -5.05 15.25
CA ASN A 489 -14.52 -3.89 16.11
C ASN A 489 -13.12 -3.30 15.90
N MET A 490 -13.00 -1.98 16.03
CA MET A 490 -11.72 -1.29 15.93
C MET A 490 -10.74 -1.79 17.00
N ALA A 491 -9.44 -1.79 16.71
CA ALA A 491 -8.41 -2.35 17.58
C ALA A 491 -8.61 -3.84 17.92
N ILE A 492 -9.26 -4.60 17.03
CA ILE A 492 -9.49 -6.05 17.15
C ILE A 492 -10.14 -6.45 18.49
N LEU A 493 -11.03 -5.61 19.01
CA LEU A 493 -11.76 -5.91 20.24
C LEU A 493 -12.75 -7.07 20.05
N ALA A 494 -12.84 -7.96 21.03
CA ALA A 494 -13.76 -9.10 21.00
C ALA A 494 -15.23 -8.67 20.95
N LYS A 495 -15.56 -7.49 21.48
CA LYS A 495 -16.90 -6.86 21.48
C LYS A 495 -16.80 -5.35 21.25
N ASP A 496 -17.94 -4.69 21.06
CA ASP A 496 -18.03 -3.23 21.13
C ASP A 496 -17.43 -2.70 22.45
N GLN A 497 -16.76 -1.54 22.41
CA GLN A 497 -16.00 -1.04 23.56
C GLN A 497 -16.86 -0.81 24.81
N LYS A 498 -18.06 -0.25 24.68
CA LYS A 498 -18.95 -0.02 25.82
C LYS A 498 -19.38 -1.34 26.43
N ALA A 499 -19.89 -2.23 25.59
CA ALA A 499 -20.34 -3.55 26.02
C ALA A 499 -19.19 -4.35 26.66
N LEU A 500 -17.97 -4.24 26.12
CA LEU A 500 -16.79 -4.90 26.65
C LEU A 500 -16.41 -4.37 28.03
N CYS A 501 -16.26 -3.05 28.19
CA CYS A 501 -15.86 -2.47 29.47
C CYS A 501 -16.91 -2.72 30.56
N LEU A 502 -18.21 -2.65 30.24
CA LEU A 502 -19.29 -2.88 31.19
C LEU A 502 -19.41 -4.34 31.66
N THR A 503 -18.72 -5.28 31.03
CA THR A 503 -18.63 -6.65 31.58
C THR A 503 -17.94 -6.69 32.94
N CYS A 504 -17.06 -5.72 33.21
CA CYS A 504 -16.32 -5.59 34.47
C CYS A 504 -16.65 -4.29 35.23
N HIS A 505 -17.04 -3.22 34.53
CA HIS A 505 -17.39 -1.90 35.09
C HIS A 505 -18.91 -1.65 35.14
N GLY A 506 -19.68 -2.65 35.57
CA GLY A 506 -21.14 -2.58 35.64
C GLY A 506 -21.67 -1.52 36.62
N ASP A 507 -20.84 -1.07 37.57
CA ASP A 507 -21.11 0.02 38.51
C ASP A 507 -21.37 1.37 37.82
N LEU A 508 -20.92 1.52 36.57
CA LEU A 508 -21.17 2.73 35.78
C LEU A 508 -22.53 2.74 35.07
N GLU A 509 -23.27 1.62 35.04
CA GLU A 509 -24.59 1.54 34.38
C GLU A 509 -25.57 2.65 34.79
N PRO A 510 -25.71 3.02 36.08
CA PRO A 510 -26.61 4.10 36.51
C PRO A 510 -26.23 5.46 35.92
N VAL A 511 -24.93 5.72 35.70
CA VAL A 511 -24.45 7.00 35.15
C VAL A 511 -24.93 7.20 33.71
N PHE A 512 -25.04 6.12 32.94
CA PHE A 512 -25.57 6.19 31.57
C PHE A 512 -27.09 6.41 31.52
N LYS A 513 -27.79 6.34 32.66
CA LYS A 513 -29.22 6.63 32.79
C LYS A 513 -29.50 8.03 33.35
N SER A 514 -28.45 8.78 33.74
CA SER A 514 -28.60 10.14 34.27
C SER A 514 -29.14 11.12 33.22
N LYS A 515 -29.80 12.20 33.67
CA LYS A 515 -30.41 13.19 32.75
C LYS A 515 -29.41 13.88 31.83
N SER A 516 -28.18 14.08 32.30
CA SER A 516 -27.08 14.67 31.54
C SER A 516 -25.88 13.72 31.57
N VAL A 517 -25.52 13.17 30.41
CA VAL A 517 -24.36 12.27 30.24
C VAL A 517 -23.36 12.93 29.33
N HIS A 518 -22.09 12.92 29.72
CA HIS A 518 -21.00 13.46 28.91
C HIS A 518 -20.89 12.72 27.58
N THR A 519 -20.77 13.43 26.46
CA THR A 519 -20.89 12.87 25.10
C THR A 519 -19.97 11.67 24.82
N PRO A 520 -18.66 11.70 25.15
CA PRO A 520 -17.78 10.54 24.98
C PRO A 520 -18.25 9.31 25.77
N ALA A 521 -18.73 9.51 27.00
CA ALA A 521 -19.29 8.43 27.80
C ALA A 521 -20.59 7.91 27.18
N LYS A 522 -21.53 8.79 26.80
CA LYS A 522 -22.80 8.42 26.14
C LYS A 522 -22.56 7.51 24.92
N LYS A 523 -21.53 7.82 24.12
CA LYS A 523 -21.12 7.05 22.94
C LYS A 523 -20.33 5.77 23.23
N GLY A 524 -19.85 5.58 24.45
CA GLY A 524 -19.05 4.40 24.81
C GLY A 524 -17.57 4.50 24.48
N GLU A 525 -17.06 5.69 24.16
CA GLU A 525 -15.69 5.97 23.73
C GLU A 525 -14.72 6.05 24.93
N CYS A 526 -14.73 5.01 25.76
CA CYS A 526 -14.04 5.00 27.06
C CYS A 526 -12.54 5.21 26.91
N SER A 527 -11.93 4.66 25.85
CA SER A 527 -10.48 4.77 25.64
C SER A 527 -10.02 6.16 25.18
N GLY A 528 -10.95 7.08 24.88
CA GLY A 528 -10.61 8.47 24.61
C GLY A 528 -10.08 9.17 25.85
N CYS A 529 -10.55 8.77 27.04
CA CYS A 529 -10.16 9.37 28.32
C CYS A 529 -9.36 8.41 29.21
N HIS A 530 -9.64 7.11 29.11
CA HIS A 530 -8.95 6.07 29.88
C HIS A 530 -7.99 5.29 29.00
N ASN A 531 -6.89 4.81 29.57
CA ASN A 531 -6.00 3.86 28.95
C ASN A 531 -6.41 2.44 29.41
N PRO A 532 -6.96 1.59 28.52
CA PRO A 532 -7.45 0.27 28.89
C PRO A 532 -6.34 -0.76 29.20
N HIS A 533 -5.07 -0.35 29.12
CA HIS A 533 -3.92 -1.21 29.41
C HIS A 533 -3.15 -0.76 30.65
N GLY A 534 -2.95 0.55 30.81
CA GLY A 534 -2.22 1.12 31.94
C GLY A 534 -1.74 2.54 31.69
N SER A 535 -1.64 3.33 32.75
CA SER A 535 -1.09 4.69 32.69
C SER A 535 -0.37 5.07 33.98
N ASP A 536 0.32 6.21 33.95
CA ASP A 536 0.95 6.79 35.13
C ASP A 536 -0.06 7.53 36.03
N PHE A 537 -1.30 7.68 35.57
CA PHE A 537 -2.33 8.49 36.21
C PHE A 537 -3.38 7.61 36.90
N GLU A 538 -3.87 8.06 38.06
CA GLU A 538 -4.87 7.34 38.84
C GLU A 538 -6.13 7.05 38.00
N LYS A 539 -6.80 5.91 38.27
CA LYS A 539 -7.99 5.45 37.52
C LYS A 539 -7.72 5.20 36.03
N GLY A 540 -6.45 5.02 35.66
CA GLY A 540 -6.04 4.69 34.30
C GLY A 540 -6.36 5.81 33.32
N LEU A 541 -6.27 7.08 33.72
CA LEU A 541 -6.52 8.20 32.80
C LEU A 541 -5.41 8.29 31.74
N SER A 542 -5.73 8.75 30.54
CA SER A 542 -4.77 8.88 29.43
C SER A 542 -3.88 10.12 29.54
N ALA A 543 -4.27 11.11 30.33
CA ALA A 543 -3.52 12.33 30.62
C ALA A 543 -3.86 12.84 32.03
N GLU A 544 -3.01 13.71 32.58
CA GLU A 544 -3.19 14.27 33.92
C GLU A 544 -4.22 15.41 33.95
N GLY A 545 -5.07 15.38 34.98
CA GLY A 545 -5.90 16.53 35.37
C GLY A 545 -6.65 17.20 34.22
N THR A 546 -6.48 18.52 34.07
CA THR A 546 -7.18 19.32 33.05
C THR A 546 -6.70 19.12 31.63
N ASP A 547 -5.45 18.67 31.44
CA ASP A 547 -4.95 18.45 30.08
C ASP A 547 -5.72 17.34 29.37
N LEU A 548 -6.25 16.38 30.14
CA LEU A 548 -7.20 15.39 29.60
C LEU A 548 -8.45 16.06 29.02
N CYS A 549 -9.09 16.96 29.78
CA CYS A 549 -10.29 17.66 29.35
C CYS A 549 -10.02 18.53 28.11
N TYR A 550 -8.91 19.28 28.12
CA TYR A 550 -8.54 20.18 27.03
C TYR A 550 -8.02 19.47 25.78
N SER A 551 -7.78 18.15 25.83
CA SER A 551 -7.52 17.37 24.61
C SER A 551 -8.70 17.44 23.63
N CYS A 552 -9.93 17.60 24.14
CA CYS A 552 -11.15 17.83 23.37
C CYS A 552 -11.67 19.27 23.49
N HIS A 553 -11.61 19.88 24.68
CA HIS A 553 -12.12 21.24 24.96
C HIS A 553 -11.09 22.34 24.68
N LYS A 554 -10.50 22.34 23.47
CA LYS A 554 -9.40 23.25 23.11
C LYS A 554 -9.82 24.71 23.06
N GLU A 555 -11.03 24.99 22.58
CA GLU A 555 -11.58 26.34 22.53
C GLU A 555 -11.84 26.89 23.94
N GLU A 556 -12.31 26.04 24.85
CA GLU A 556 -12.45 26.40 26.26
C GLU A 556 -11.09 26.66 26.92
N LYS A 557 -10.03 25.89 26.60
CA LYS A 557 -8.68 26.16 27.12
C LYS A 557 -8.24 27.59 26.82
N LYS A 558 -8.49 28.06 25.60
CA LYS A 558 -8.19 29.43 25.19
C LYS A 558 -9.05 30.44 25.96
N ARG A 559 -10.37 30.26 25.95
CA ARG A 559 -11.30 31.17 26.62
C ARG A 559 -11.05 31.27 28.14
N PHE A 560 -10.66 30.18 28.78
CA PHE A 560 -10.41 30.14 30.22
C PHE A 560 -9.01 30.64 30.61
N SER A 561 -8.22 31.10 29.63
CA SER A 561 -6.96 31.82 29.84
C SER A 561 -7.10 33.35 29.66
N GLU A 562 -8.26 33.82 29.21
CA GLU A 562 -8.52 35.22 28.88
C GLU A 562 -9.45 35.88 29.93
N GLY A 563 -9.24 37.17 30.19
CA GLY A 563 -10.03 37.94 31.16
C GLY A 563 -9.76 37.56 32.62
N LYS A 564 -10.75 37.76 33.49
CA LYS A 564 -10.71 37.33 34.89
C LYS A 564 -11.21 35.90 34.98
N VAL A 565 -10.33 35.00 35.40
CA VAL A 565 -10.60 33.57 35.53
C VAL A 565 -11.06 33.25 36.94
N HIS A 566 -12.05 32.37 37.07
CA HIS A 566 -12.52 31.91 38.37
C HIS A 566 -11.49 30.97 39.00
N VAL A 567 -11.17 31.17 40.29
CA VAL A 567 -10.08 30.46 40.99
C VAL A 567 -10.12 28.93 40.86
N PRO A 568 -11.27 28.23 40.93
CA PRO A 568 -11.31 26.78 40.70
C PRO A 568 -10.86 26.38 39.28
N VAL A 569 -11.18 27.20 38.27
CA VAL A 569 -10.79 26.96 36.87
C VAL A 569 -9.30 27.28 36.67
N GLU A 570 -8.82 28.39 37.23
CA GLU A 570 -7.40 28.74 37.23
C GLU A 570 -6.53 27.63 37.84
N LYS A 571 -7.02 26.98 38.91
CA LYS A 571 -6.36 25.85 39.56
C LYS A 571 -6.61 24.49 38.89
N GLY A 572 -7.32 24.46 37.76
CA GLY A 572 -7.61 23.24 37.02
C GLY A 572 -8.53 22.24 37.74
N LYS A 573 -9.36 22.69 38.68
CA LYS A 573 -10.24 21.81 39.47
C LYS A 573 -11.62 21.64 38.81
N CYS A 574 -11.66 21.26 37.54
CA CYS A 574 -12.92 21.11 36.79
C CYS A 574 -13.91 20.14 37.48
N THR A 575 -13.38 19.08 38.08
CA THR A 575 -14.16 18.04 38.75
C THR A 575 -14.70 18.43 40.13
N SER A 576 -14.37 19.61 40.66
CA SER A 576 -15.04 20.13 41.87
C SER A 576 -16.45 20.64 41.57
N CYS A 577 -16.76 20.88 40.30
CA CYS A 577 -18.05 21.38 39.85
C CYS A 577 -18.72 20.43 38.86
N HIS A 578 -17.95 19.76 38.00
CA HIS A 578 -18.45 18.88 36.94
C HIS A 578 -18.21 17.38 37.22
N ALA A 579 -19.21 16.56 36.89
CA ALA A 579 -19.12 15.11 36.80
C ALA A 579 -18.64 14.71 35.39
N PRO A 580 -17.45 14.10 35.24
CA PRO A 580 -16.84 13.83 33.92
C PRO A 580 -17.58 12.78 33.09
N HIS A 581 -18.43 11.95 33.70
CA HIS A 581 -19.23 10.93 33.01
C HIS A 581 -20.69 11.32 32.85
N GLY A 582 -21.32 11.86 33.90
CA GLY A 582 -22.72 12.28 33.87
C GLY A 582 -23.26 12.61 35.26
N SER A 583 -24.38 13.35 35.29
CA SER A 583 -25.13 13.70 36.49
C SER A 583 -26.59 14.02 36.13
N ASP A 584 -27.46 14.15 37.12
CA ASP A 584 -28.84 14.60 36.87
C ASP A 584 -28.99 16.11 36.68
N ASN A 585 -27.92 16.88 36.89
CA ASN A 585 -27.94 18.33 36.72
C ASN A 585 -27.44 18.74 35.31
N PRO A 586 -28.01 19.80 34.69
CA PRO A 586 -27.57 20.31 33.40
C PRO A 586 -26.08 20.70 33.40
N GLY A 587 -25.38 20.41 32.30
CA GLY A 587 -23.94 20.69 32.19
C GLY A 587 -23.06 19.75 33.01
N ASN A 588 -23.59 18.59 33.38
CA ASN A 588 -22.96 17.60 34.24
C ASN A 588 -22.51 18.19 35.59
N LEU A 589 -23.31 19.05 36.22
CA LEU A 589 -22.92 19.66 37.49
C LEU A 589 -23.13 18.68 38.66
N LEU A 590 -22.25 18.73 39.67
CA LEU A 590 -22.40 17.89 40.87
C LEU A 590 -23.66 18.23 41.68
N LYS A 591 -24.10 19.50 41.64
CA LYS A 591 -25.26 20.03 42.37
C LYS A 591 -25.96 21.13 41.54
N PRO A 592 -27.20 21.53 41.88
CA PRO A 592 -27.81 22.74 41.35
C PRO A 592 -26.91 23.97 41.54
N VAL A 593 -26.98 24.94 40.62
CA VAL A 593 -26.01 26.06 40.53
C VAL A 593 -25.89 26.86 41.84
N GLY A 594 -27.00 27.25 42.45
CA GLY A 594 -26.97 28.06 43.68
C GLY A 594 -26.36 27.31 44.87
N ASP A 595 -26.72 26.04 45.07
CA ASP A 595 -26.12 25.18 46.10
C ASP A 595 -24.64 24.89 45.85
N LEU A 596 -24.26 24.71 44.58
CA LEU A 596 -22.88 24.50 44.18
C LEU A 596 -22.02 25.72 44.50
N CYS A 597 -22.50 26.92 44.16
CA CYS A 597 -21.83 28.17 44.48
C CYS A 597 -21.80 28.43 45.99
N ALA A 598 -22.91 28.18 46.71
CA ALA A 598 -23.00 28.34 48.16
C ALA A 598 -22.04 27.42 48.94
N GLY A 599 -21.63 26.29 48.34
CA GLY A 599 -20.60 25.41 48.91
C GLY A 599 -19.23 26.07 49.09
N CYS A 600 -18.95 27.15 48.34
CA CYS A 600 -17.70 27.91 48.42
C CYS A 600 -17.90 29.40 48.77
N HIS A 601 -19.05 29.98 48.41
CA HIS A 601 -19.36 31.39 48.62
C HIS A 601 -20.37 31.59 49.77
N ASN A 602 -20.00 32.42 50.75
CA ASN A 602 -20.89 32.74 51.87
C ASN A 602 -21.90 33.83 51.46
N LEU A 603 -23.13 33.41 51.13
CA LEU A 603 -24.22 34.28 50.68
C LEU A 603 -24.82 35.16 51.78
N SER A 604 -24.54 34.85 53.05
CA SER A 604 -25.10 35.60 54.20
C SER A 604 -24.29 36.84 54.56
N LYS A 605 -23.09 37.02 54.00
CA LYS A 605 -22.20 38.17 54.27
C LYS A 605 -22.83 39.49 53.83
N THR A 606 -22.66 40.54 54.65
CA THR A 606 -23.20 41.89 54.41
C THR A 606 -22.67 42.48 53.10
N GLU A 607 -21.41 42.26 52.75
CA GLU A 607 -20.80 42.75 51.51
C GLU A 607 -21.41 42.06 50.29
N PHE A 608 -21.74 40.76 50.39
CA PHE A 608 -22.41 40.02 49.32
C PHE A 608 -23.82 40.56 49.10
N LYS A 609 -24.57 40.73 50.19
CA LYS A 609 -25.92 41.30 50.19
C LYS A 609 -25.94 42.71 49.60
N ALA A 610 -25.01 43.57 50.01
CA ALA A 610 -24.87 44.92 49.46
C ALA A 610 -24.52 44.92 47.97
N ALA A 611 -23.57 44.07 47.54
CA ALA A 611 -23.16 43.98 46.14
C ALA A 611 -24.28 43.51 45.19
N HIS A 612 -25.25 42.76 45.70
CA HIS A 612 -26.41 42.27 44.95
C HIS A 612 -27.72 42.98 45.34
N ARG A 613 -27.67 44.06 46.11
CA ARG A 613 -28.84 44.82 46.63
C ARG A 613 -29.92 43.91 47.25
N ASN A 614 -29.52 42.89 48.01
CA ASN A 614 -30.40 41.86 48.57
C ASN A 614 -31.21 41.03 47.55
N MET A 615 -30.95 41.12 46.25
CA MET A 615 -31.71 40.42 45.21
C MET A 615 -31.17 39.01 44.86
N ALA A 616 -30.20 38.47 45.62
CA ALA A 616 -29.59 37.18 45.35
C ALA A 616 -29.49 36.28 46.59
N ASP A 617 -29.78 34.99 46.42
CA ASP A 617 -29.80 33.93 47.43
C ASP A 617 -29.37 32.56 46.86
N SER A 618 -29.55 31.46 47.60
CA SER A 618 -29.20 30.10 47.13
C SER A 618 -30.13 29.54 46.06
N LYS A 619 -31.32 30.10 45.86
CA LYS A 619 -32.24 29.72 44.77
C LYS A 619 -31.96 30.51 43.50
N SER A 620 -31.15 31.55 43.59
CA SER A 620 -30.82 32.44 42.48
C SER A 620 -30.01 31.71 41.41
N ALA A 621 -30.33 31.99 40.15
CA ALA A 621 -29.59 31.48 39.01
C ALA A 621 -28.27 32.24 38.81
N CYS A 622 -27.28 32.08 39.69
CA CYS A 622 -26.04 32.88 39.68
C CYS A 622 -25.36 32.94 38.30
N ALA A 623 -25.38 31.83 37.56
CA ALA A 623 -24.79 31.72 36.22
C ALA A 623 -25.58 32.45 35.11
N SER A 624 -26.74 33.03 35.40
CA SER A 624 -27.49 33.87 34.46
C SER A 624 -26.79 35.22 34.24
N CYS A 625 -26.24 35.79 35.31
CA CYS A 625 -25.53 37.07 35.30
C CYS A 625 -24.00 36.90 35.36
N HIS A 626 -23.51 35.83 35.98
CA HIS A 626 -22.09 35.52 36.06
C HIS A 626 -21.67 34.44 35.07
N ASP A 627 -20.45 34.56 34.55
CA ASP A 627 -19.75 33.45 33.92
C ASP A 627 -18.88 32.75 34.97
N PRO A 628 -19.25 31.55 35.45
CA PRO A 628 -18.53 30.89 36.53
C PRO A 628 -17.14 30.38 36.13
N HIS A 629 -16.72 30.56 34.87
CA HIS A 629 -15.40 30.14 34.39
C HIS A 629 -14.46 31.31 34.17
N SER A 630 -14.82 32.22 33.27
CA SER A 630 -14.03 33.42 32.98
C SER A 630 -14.89 34.54 32.39
N SER A 631 -14.53 35.79 32.68
CA SER A 631 -15.15 36.95 32.04
C SER A 631 -14.20 38.14 31.94
N GLU A 632 -14.39 38.95 30.90
CA GLU A 632 -13.73 40.25 30.72
C GLU A 632 -14.13 41.25 31.82
N ASN A 633 -15.35 41.16 32.34
CA ASN A 633 -15.86 42.10 33.34
C ASN A 633 -15.46 41.70 34.77
N GLY A 634 -15.41 42.72 35.65
CA GLY A 634 -15.17 42.52 37.08
C GLY A 634 -16.15 41.55 37.73
N LYS A 635 -15.68 40.82 38.76
CA LYS A 635 -16.49 39.87 39.55
C LYS A 635 -17.21 38.82 38.70
N LEU A 636 -16.63 38.46 37.55
CA LEU A 636 -17.16 37.44 36.63
C LEU A 636 -18.54 37.76 36.04
N LEU A 637 -18.99 39.02 36.04
CA LEU A 637 -20.21 39.40 35.33
C LEU A 637 -20.07 39.10 33.84
N ARG A 638 -21.11 38.64 33.15
CA ARG A 638 -21.01 38.34 31.71
C ARG A 638 -20.59 39.56 30.89
N SER A 639 -19.89 39.32 29.77
CA SER A 639 -19.12 40.35 29.06
C SER A 639 -19.96 41.45 28.39
N LYS A 640 -21.19 41.15 27.95
CA LYS A 640 -22.09 42.14 27.33
C LYS A 640 -23.18 42.53 28.33
N ALA A 641 -23.16 43.77 28.79
CA ALA A 641 -24.22 44.37 29.60
C ALA A 641 -24.73 45.63 28.89
N HIS A 642 -26.04 45.91 28.97
CA HIS A 642 -26.61 47.14 28.38
C HIS A 642 -27.03 48.15 29.45
N SER A 643 -27.14 49.42 29.07
CA SER A 643 -27.83 50.43 29.88
C SER A 643 -29.30 50.05 29.95
N PRO A 644 -29.95 50.03 31.13
CA PRO A 644 -29.51 50.68 32.38
C PRO A 644 -28.72 49.79 33.36
N PHE A 645 -28.63 48.47 33.11
CA PHE A 645 -27.98 47.53 34.03
C PHE A 645 -26.49 47.82 34.24
N LYS A 646 -25.74 48.11 33.16
CA LYS A 646 -24.32 48.48 33.27
C LYS A 646 -24.10 49.78 34.07
N ASP A 647 -25.10 50.66 34.08
CA ASP A 647 -25.07 51.97 34.76
C ASP A 647 -25.61 51.88 36.19
N ARG A 648 -26.03 50.68 36.64
CA ARG A 648 -26.60 50.40 37.97
C ARG A 648 -27.89 51.15 38.30
N ALA A 649 -28.61 51.63 37.28
CA ALA A 649 -29.92 52.27 37.40
C ALA A 649 -31.04 51.20 37.43
N CYS A 650 -31.03 50.39 38.49
CA CYS A 650 -31.96 49.25 38.64
C CYS A 650 -33.42 49.70 38.84
N ASP A 651 -33.60 50.88 39.42
CA ASP A 651 -34.85 51.57 39.73
C ASP A 651 -35.64 52.01 38.49
N LEU A 652 -35.01 52.05 37.30
CA LEU A 652 -35.70 52.29 36.03
C LEU A 652 -36.55 51.11 35.55
N CYS A 653 -36.37 49.93 36.15
CA CYS A 653 -37.04 48.71 35.72
C CYS A 653 -37.63 47.91 36.90
N HIS A 654 -36.98 47.96 38.06
CA HIS A 654 -37.38 47.25 39.26
C HIS A 654 -37.90 48.20 40.34
N ALA A 655 -38.97 47.80 41.02
CA ALA A 655 -39.43 48.42 42.26
C ALA A 655 -38.59 47.95 43.45
N GLU A 656 -38.64 48.70 44.56
CA GLU A 656 -37.92 48.38 45.79
C GLU A 656 -38.42 47.05 46.41
N SER A 657 -37.50 46.13 46.69
CA SER A 657 -37.82 44.78 47.19
C SER A 657 -37.88 44.72 48.72
N LYS A 658 -38.89 44.02 49.25
CA LYS A 658 -39.11 43.84 50.70
C LYS A 658 -38.48 42.56 51.28
N ALA A 659 -38.02 41.62 50.45
CA ALA A 659 -37.45 40.34 50.89
C ALA A 659 -36.22 39.94 50.06
N ALA A 660 -35.25 39.27 50.69
CA ALA A 660 -34.03 38.86 50.00
C ALA A 660 -34.35 37.80 48.92
N GLY A 661 -33.93 38.06 47.68
CA GLY A 661 -34.20 37.20 46.52
C GLY A 661 -35.53 37.47 45.79
N ASP A 662 -36.34 38.43 46.25
CA ASP A 662 -37.57 38.85 45.57
C ASP A 662 -37.33 40.12 44.74
N THR A 663 -37.95 40.24 43.55
CA THR A 663 -37.80 41.39 42.66
C THR A 663 -39.12 41.68 41.94
N ALA A 664 -39.65 42.90 42.07
CA ALA A 664 -40.86 43.35 41.37
C ALA A 664 -40.50 44.31 40.21
N LEU A 665 -41.19 44.19 39.08
CA LEU A 665 -41.02 45.11 37.93
C LEU A 665 -41.96 46.32 38.06
N LEU A 666 -41.55 47.47 37.52
CA LEU A 666 -42.38 48.68 37.52
C LEU A 666 -43.67 48.55 36.70
N THR A 667 -43.61 47.80 35.59
CA THR A 667 -44.73 47.53 34.69
C THR A 667 -44.66 46.08 34.20
N PRO A 668 -45.72 45.54 33.58
CA PRO A 668 -45.67 44.24 32.95
C PRO A 668 -44.48 44.14 31.99
N LYS A 669 -43.77 43.03 32.06
CA LYS A 669 -42.50 42.76 31.38
C LYS A 669 -42.53 43.07 29.88
N GLU A 670 -43.64 42.77 29.21
CA GLU A 670 -43.83 42.97 27.78
C GLU A 670 -43.82 44.47 27.44
N GLN A 671 -44.47 45.30 28.26
CA GLN A 671 -44.56 46.75 28.07
C GLN A 671 -43.27 47.46 28.47
N LEU A 672 -42.60 46.98 29.51
CA LEU A 672 -41.36 47.56 30.03
C LEU A 672 -40.27 47.69 28.95
N CYS A 673 -40.15 46.70 28.07
CA CYS A 673 -39.13 46.69 27.02
C CYS A 673 -39.39 47.75 25.94
N PHE A 674 -40.65 47.99 25.56
CA PHE A 674 -41.02 48.90 24.48
C PHE A 674 -40.90 50.39 24.86
N ILE A 675 -40.77 50.71 26.16
CA ILE A 675 -40.48 52.07 26.62
C ILE A 675 -39.19 52.60 25.96
N CYS A 676 -38.20 51.73 25.71
CA CYS A 676 -36.95 52.09 25.06
C CYS A 676 -36.74 51.44 23.68
N HIS A 677 -37.42 50.33 23.37
CA HIS A 677 -37.29 49.60 22.10
C HIS A 677 -38.53 49.76 21.19
N SER A 678 -38.93 51.00 20.91
CA SER A 678 -40.11 51.32 20.10
C SER A 678 -39.99 50.92 18.62
N ASP A 679 -38.78 50.70 18.12
CA ASP A 679 -38.48 50.23 16.78
C ASP A 679 -38.99 48.80 16.51
N MET A 680 -39.19 48.01 17.57
CA MET A 680 -39.73 46.65 17.49
C MET A 680 -41.21 46.60 17.06
N GLU A 681 -41.95 47.70 17.13
CA GLU A 681 -43.31 47.79 16.59
C GLU A 681 -43.37 47.57 15.07
N LYS A 682 -42.27 47.83 14.36
CA LYS A 682 -42.18 47.56 12.92
C LYS A 682 -42.06 46.06 12.63
N VAL A 683 -41.24 45.36 13.42
CA VAL A 683 -41.01 43.90 13.34
C VAL A 683 -42.31 43.12 13.57
N LEU A 684 -43.22 43.64 14.43
CA LEU A 684 -44.52 43.04 14.68
C LEU A 684 -45.52 43.15 13.51
N LYS A 685 -45.21 43.97 12.49
CA LYS A 685 -46.08 44.19 11.31
C LYS A 685 -45.68 43.34 10.10
N ASP A 686 -44.56 42.62 10.16
CA ASP A 686 -44.11 41.73 9.09
C ASP A 686 -45.08 40.56 8.88
N THR A 687 -45.08 39.98 7.67
CA THR A 687 -46.01 38.91 7.28
C THR A 687 -45.90 37.66 8.18
N VAL A 688 -44.68 37.24 8.55
CA VAL A 688 -44.44 36.11 9.44
C VAL A 688 -43.60 36.57 10.64
N VAL A 689 -44.25 36.73 11.79
CA VAL A 689 -43.59 37.06 13.05
C VAL A 689 -43.40 35.80 13.90
N HIS A 690 -42.23 35.63 14.49
CA HIS A 690 -41.93 34.50 15.37
C HIS A 690 -42.80 34.55 16.64
N ASN A 691 -43.46 33.44 16.99
CA ASN A 691 -44.47 33.41 18.07
C ASN A 691 -43.98 33.95 19.43
N PRO A 692 -42.76 33.64 19.92
CA PRO A 692 -42.24 34.25 21.15
C PRO A 692 -42.13 35.77 21.08
N VAL A 693 -41.82 36.32 19.90
CA VAL A 693 -41.74 37.77 19.68
C VAL A 693 -43.15 38.37 19.65
N LYS A 694 -44.07 37.76 18.90
CA LYS A 694 -45.49 38.17 18.84
C LYS A 694 -46.16 38.19 20.22
N SER A 695 -45.74 37.29 21.11
CA SER A 695 -46.29 37.14 22.46
C SER A 695 -45.54 37.93 23.54
N GLY A 696 -44.57 38.78 23.17
CA GLY A 696 -43.80 39.61 24.11
C GLY A 696 -42.80 38.85 24.99
N GLN A 697 -42.46 37.60 24.65
CA GLN A 697 -41.57 36.73 25.44
C GLN A 697 -40.08 37.04 25.20
N CYS A 698 -39.70 38.32 25.21
CA CYS A 698 -38.36 38.80 24.84
C CYS A 698 -37.24 38.14 25.67
N VAL A 699 -37.46 37.99 26.99
CA VAL A 699 -36.42 37.44 27.90
C VAL A 699 -36.25 35.91 27.81
N GLY A 700 -37.07 35.23 27.01
CA GLY A 700 -36.83 33.82 26.68
C GLY A 700 -35.56 33.66 25.85
N CYS A 701 -35.33 34.63 24.95
CA CYS A 701 -34.19 34.65 24.04
C CYS A 701 -33.11 35.66 24.44
N HIS A 702 -33.48 36.76 25.10
CA HIS A 702 -32.55 37.80 25.54
C HIS A 702 -32.38 37.80 27.06
N ASN A 703 -31.22 38.20 27.54
CA ASN A 703 -31.00 38.51 28.95
C ASN A 703 -30.91 40.04 29.10
N PRO A 704 -31.93 40.70 29.69
CA PRO A 704 -31.98 42.16 29.80
C PRO A 704 -30.97 42.72 30.82
N HIS A 705 -30.15 41.91 31.46
CA HIS A 705 -29.11 42.42 32.36
C HIS A 705 -27.75 42.32 31.69
N ALA A 706 -27.26 41.09 31.57
CA ALA A 706 -25.99 40.80 30.94
C ALA A 706 -26.00 39.42 30.29
N SER A 707 -25.30 39.29 29.18
CA SER A 707 -25.07 38.01 28.51
C SER A 707 -23.66 37.91 27.95
N SER A 708 -23.24 36.68 27.66
CA SER A 708 -22.06 36.44 26.82
C SER A 708 -22.43 36.45 25.33
N GLY A 709 -23.71 36.46 24.97
CA GLY A 709 -24.18 36.53 23.59
C GLY A 709 -24.21 37.96 23.05
N ASN A 710 -23.91 38.12 21.76
CA ASN A 710 -24.12 39.40 21.05
C ASN A 710 -25.57 39.84 21.15
N LYS A 711 -25.82 41.16 21.22
CA LYS A 711 -27.18 41.73 21.39
C LYS A 711 -27.94 41.10 22.57
N LEU A 712 -27.20 40.72 23.62
CA LEU A 712 -27.72 40.16 24.86
C LEU A 712 -28.50 38.85 24.73
N LEU A 713 -28.23 38.03 23.71
CA LEU A 713 -28.87 36.72 23.61
C LEU A 713 -28.53 35.82 24.80
N ALA A 714 -29.51 35.23 25.46
CA ALA A 714 -29.37 34.40 26.67
C ALA A 714 -28.51 33.14 26.45
N ALA A 715 -28.33 32.72 25.20
CA ALA A 715 -27.40 31.71 24.74
C ALA A 715 -26.99 32.03 23.29
N GLN A 716 -25.89 31.45 22.80
CA GLN A 716 -25.40 31.68 21.44
C GLN A 716 -25.80 30.56 20.48
N GLY A 717 -26.04 30.93 19.21
CA GLY A 717 -26.29 30.00 18.10
C GLY A 717 -27.45 29.03 18.36
N ALA A 718 -27.31 27.80 17.89
CA ALA A 718 -28.31 26.74 18.04
C ALA A 718 -28.72 26.43 19.51
N ARG A 719 -27.85 26.69 20.49
CA ARG A 719 -28.18 26.48 21.93
C ARG A 719 -29.28 27.42 22.42
N LEU A 720 -29.47 28.56 21.78
CA LEU A 720 -30.59 29.46 22.09
C LEU A 720 -31.92 28.87 21.64
N CYS A 721 -31.98 28.45 20.38
CA CYS A 721 -33.18 27.99 19.72
C CYS A 721 -33.68 26.65 20.31
N SER A 722 -32.75 25.73 20.60
CA SER A 722 -33.04 24.38 21.11
C SER A 722 -33.66 24.35 22.51
N ARG A 723 -33.65 25.48 23.25
CA ARG A 723 -34.34 25.60 24.54
C ARG A 723 -35.86 25.47 24.40
N CYS A 724 -36.40 25.86 23.24
CA CYS A 724 -37.83 25.74 22.93
C CYS A 724 -38.08 24.76 21.78
N HIS A 725 -37.18 24.69 20.79
CA HIS A 725 -37.25 23.74 19.66
C HIS A 725 -36.61 22.40 20.02
N THR A 726 -37.14 21.74 21.05
CA THR A 726 -36.62 20.46 21.56
C THR A 726 -36.80 19.33 20.56
N ASP A 727 -37.81 19.42 19.68
CA ASP A 727 -38.07 18.52 18.55
C ASP A 727 -36.96 18.53 17.49
N LYS A 728 -36.08 19.55 17.55
CA LYS A 728 -34.91 19.74 16.68
C LYS A 728 -33.59 19.68 17.45
N SER A 729 -33.62 19.27 18.72
CA SER A 729 -32.41 19.19 19.57
C SER A 729 -31.43 18.11 19.10
N ASP A 730 -31.93 17.09 18.40
CA ASP A 730 -31.15 15.98 17.84
C ASP A 730 -30.34 16.37 16.59
N ILE A 731 -30.59 17.54 15.99
CA ILE A 731 -29.91 18.02 14.78
C ILE A 731 -28.38 17.87 14.87
N ASN A 732 -27.81 18.21 16.02
CA ASN A 732 -26.36 18.13 16.27
C ASN A 732 -25.86 16.68 16.46
N GLU A 733 -26.76 15.72 16.67
CA GLU A 733 -26.47 14.29 16.80
C GLU A 733 -26.66 13.51 15.48
N ARG A 734 -27.32 14.11 14.47
CA ARG A 734 -27.57 13.46 13.17
C ARG A 734 -26.28 13.19 12.42
N MET A 735 -26.18 12.03 11.75
CA MET A 735 -24.95 11.56 11.09
C MET A 735 -24.51 12.45 9.93
N PHE A 736 -25.45 12.95 9.12
CA PHE A 736 -25.18 13.84 8.01
C PHE A 736 -25.82 15.20 8.30
N GLN A 737 -24.99 16.22 8.49
CA GLN A 737 -25.44 17.57 8.81
C GLN A 737 -25.11 18.53 7.67
N HIS A 738 -25.99 19.52 7.49
CA HIS A 738 -25.69 20.63 6.61
C HIS A 738 -24.63 21.53 7.26
N LYS A 739 -23.62 21.96 6.50
CA LYS A 739 -22.41 22.58 7.06
C LYS A 739 -22.66 23.87 7.90
N PRO A 740 -23.49 24.84 7.46
CA PRO A 740 -23.86 26.00 8.28
C PRO A 740 -24.50 25.63 9.63
N LEU A 741 -25.25 24.52 9.65
CA LEU A 741 -25.93 24.05 10.84
C LEU A 741 -24.99 23.33 11.81
N ALA A 742 -24.04 22.55 11.29
CA ALA A 742 -22.98 21.94 12.10
C ALA A 742 -22.13 23.00 12.82
N GLY A 743 -22.03 24.21 12.25
CA GLY A 743 -21.42 25.40 12.89
C GLY A 743 -22.31 26.09 13.92
N GLY A 744 -23.59 25.71 14.04
CA GLY A 744 -24.56 26.34 14.94
C GLY A 744 -25.17 27.64 14.43
N ASP A 745 -24.97 27.98 13.15
CA ASP A 745 -25.33 29.26 12.53
C ASP A 745 -26.71 29.22 11.87
N CYS A 746 -27.76 29.06 12.69
CA CYS A 746 -29.15 29.06 12.20
C CYS A 746 -29.54 30.38 11.50
N GLY A 747 -28.90 31.49 11.90
CA GLY A 747 -29.14 32.85 11.40
C GLY A 747 -28.74 33.08 9.94
N VAL A 748 -27.99 32.14 9.33
CA VAL A 748 -27.61 32.20 7.90
C VAL A 748 -28.76 31.76 6.99
N CYS A 749 -29.81 31.16 7.56
CA CYS A 749 -30.99 30.75 6.81
C CYS A 749 -32.26 31.34 7.39
N HIS A 750 -32.32 31.52 8.72
CA HIS A 750 -33.49 32.04 9.42
C HIS A 750 -33.26 33.44 9.99
N TYR A 751 -34.26 34.31 9.89
CA TYR A 751 -34.30 35.57 10.60
C TYR A 751 -35.06 35.39 11.94
N PRO A 752 -34.40 35.51 13.11
CA PRO A 752 -34.97 35.02 14.39
C PRO A 752 -36.21 35.75 14.93
N HIS A 753 -36.54 36.94 14.40
CA HIS A 753 -37.67 37.74 14.87
C HIS A 753 -38.88 37.68 13.92
N SER A 754 -38.67 37.96 12.64
CA SER A 754 -39.72 38.02 11.62
C SER A 754 -39.17 37.84 10.21
N SER A 755 -40.00 37.49 9.23
CA SER A 755 -39.64 37.48 7.81
C SER A 755 -40.88 37.61 6.93
N GLU A 756 -40.67 38.01 5.69
CA GLU A 756 -41.67 37.90 4.62
C GLU A 756 -41.88 36.45 4.14
N ASN A 757 -40.94 35.54 4.44
CA ASN A 757 -40.97 34.16 3.97
C ASN A 757 -41.41 33.17 5.06
N LYS A 758 -42.22 32.18 4.68
CA LYS A 758 -42.67 31.09 5.56
C LYS A 758 -41.48 30.38 6.23
N GLY A 759 -41.60 30.07 7.52
CA GLY A 759 -40.52 29.45 8.30
C GLY A 759 -39.39 30.40 8.67
N LEU A 760 -39.65 31.72 8.62
CA LEU A 760 -38.70 32.77 8.96
C LEU A 760 -37.44 32.76 8.07
N LEU A 761 -37.55 32.29 6.82
CA LEU A 761 -36.39 32.22 5.92
C LEU A 761 -35.95 33.63 5.49
N MET A 762 -34.66 33.87 5.37
CA MET A 762 -34.17 35.19 4.92
C MET A 762 -34.55 35.50 3.46
N MET A 763 -34.75 34.47 2.64
CA MET A 763 -35.11 34.56 1.22
C MET A 763 -36.00 33.37 0.83
N PRO A 764 -36.67 33.39 -0.35
CA PRO A 764 -37.36 32.23 -0.88
C PRO A 764 -36.45 30.99 -0.98
N GLY A 765 -36.97 29.80 -0.69
CA GLY A 765 -36.17 28.58 -0.50
C GLY A 765 -35.20 28.25 -1.64
N LYS A 766 -35.64 28.39 -2.90
CA LYS A 766 -34.80 28.17 -4.10
C LYS A 766 -33.59 29.09 -4.12
N ASP A 767 -33.81 30.38 -3.91
CA ASP A 767 -32.77 31.41 -4.01
C ASP A 767 -31.84 31.36 -2.80
N LEU A 768 -32.36 31.00 -1.62
CA LEU A 768 -31.58 30.70 -0.43
C LEU A 768 -30.60 29.54 -0.65
N CYS A 769 -31.07 28.44 -1.25
CA CYS A 769 -30.23 27.27 -1.51
C CYS A 769 -29.18 27.57 -2.58
N PHE A 770 -29.57 28.15 -3.72
CA PHE A 770 -28.65 28.43 -4.83
C PHE A 770 -27.69 29.59 -4.57
N GLY A 771 -27.99 30.48 -3.62
CA GLY A 771 -27.02 31.49 -3.15
C GLY A 771 -25.74 30.87 -2.58
N CYS A 772 -25.81 29.65 -2.06
CA CYS A 772 -24.65 28.87 -1.61
C CYS A 772 -24.29 27.69 -2.53
N HIS A 773 -25.28 27.09 -3.22
CA HIS A 773 -25.12 25.95 -4.13
C HIS A 773 -25.16 26.38 -5.60
N THR A 774 -24.27 27.29 -5.99
CA THR A 774 -24.25 27.90 -7.33
C THR A 774 -24.01 26.89 -8.45
N GLU A 775 -23.02 26.00 -8.31
CA GLU A 775 -22.70 24.95 -9.30
C GLU A 775 -23.88 23.99 -9.54
N LEU A 776 -24.65 23.69 -8.49
CA LEU A 776 -25.85 22.85 -8.62
C LEU A 776 -26.90 23.59 -9.44
N GLY A 777 -27.15 24.86 -9.15
CA GLY A 777 -28.08 25.70 -9.92
C GLY A 777 -27.73 25.76 -11.40
N GLU A 778 -26.45 25.97 -11.72
CA GLU A 778 -25.93 25.94 -13.09
C GLU A 778 -26.14 24.57 -13.76
N SER A 779 -25.87 23.49 -13.03
CA SER A 779 -25.99 22.12 -13.56
C SER A 779 -27.44 21.70 -13.88
N LEU A 780 -28.43 22.38 -13.29
CA LEU A 780 -29.86 22.13 -13.48
C LEU A 780 -30.47 23.06 -14.55
N ALA A 781 -29.76 24.11 -14.96
CA ALA A 781 -30.23 25.06 -15.95
C ALA A 781 -30.46 24.36 -17.31
N GLY A 782 -31.63 24.57 -17.90
CA GLY A 782 -31.96 24.02 -19.22
C GLY A 782 -32.27 22.52 -19.27
N LYS A 783 -32.39 21.84 -18.13
CA LYS A 783 -32.76 20.42 -18.04
C LYS A 783 -34.27 20.20 -17.88
N SER A 784 -34.71 18.96 -18.11
CA SER A 784 -36.06 18.51 -17.76
C SER A 784 -36.08 18.15 -16.28
N LEU A 785 -36.55 19.07 -15.45
CA LEU A 785 -36.52 18.96 -13.99
C LEU A 785 -37.74 18.23 -13.45
N HIS A 786 -37.53 17.47 -12.38
CA HIS A 786 -38.65 16.95 -11.60
C HIS A 786 -39.42 18.10 -10.96
N LYS A 787 -40.76 18.01 -10.90
CA LYS A 787 -41.63 19.12 -10.47
C LYS A 787 -41.24 19.75 -9.12
N PRO A 788 -40.95 19.01 -8.04
CA PRO A 788 -40.48 19.63 -6.78
C PRO A 788 -39.19 20.44 -6.92
N VAL A 789 -38.30 20.06 -7.83
CA VAL A 789 -37.05 20.76 -8.10
C VAL A 789 -37.29 21.99 -8.98
N ALA A 790 -38.14 21.87 -9.99
CA ALA A 790 -38.58 23.00 -10.82
C ALA A 790 -39.28 24.09 -9.99
N ASP A 791 -40.11 23.68 -9.02
CA ASP A 791 -40.86 24.56 -8.12
C ASP A 791 -39.98 25.11 -6.98
N GLY A 792 -38.71 24.69 -6.87
CA GLY A 792 -37.80 25.14 -5.81
C GLY A 792 -38.10 24.58 -4.42
N ALA A 793 -38.92 23.52 -4.34
CA ALA A 793 -39.30 22.83 -3.11
C ALA A 793 -38.23 21.79 -2.72
N CYS A 794 -36.98 22.20 -2.58
CA CYS A 794 -35.86 21.31 -2.25
C CYS A 794 -36.10 20.54 -0.93
N SER A 795 -36.79 21.18 0.02
CA SER A 795 -37.11 20.61 1.33
C SER A 795 -38.20 19.53 1.31
N ALA A 796 -38.86 19.30 0.17
CA ALA A 796 -39.77 18.15 0.03
C ALA A 796 -38.99 16.83 0.07
N CYS A 797 -37.75 16.84 -0.46
CA CYS A 797 -36.89 15.67 -0.55
C CYS A 797 -35.71 15.72 0.42
N HIS A 798 -35.19 16.92 0.72
CA HIS A 798 -34.03 17.12 1.59
C HIS A 798 -34.42 17.73 2.93
N ASP A 799 -33.77 17.33 4.01
CA ASP A 799 -33.84 18.07 5.26
C ASP A 799 -32.59 18.96 5.38
N PRO A 800 -32.73 20.29 5.18
CA PRO A 800 -31.62 21.22 5.35
C PRO A 800 -31.12 21.29 6.80
N HIS A 801 -31.88 20.74 7.76
CA HIS A 801 -31.51 20.63 9.16
C HIS A 801 -30.72 19.35 9.49
N GLY A 802 -30.36 18.52 8.49
CA GLY A 802 -29.56 17.31 8.70
C GLY A 802 -30.40 16.03 8.83
N THR A 803 -29.86 14.87 8.45
CA THR A 803 -30.54 13.56 8.61
C THR A 803 -29.55 12.44 8.90
N ASN A 804 -30.05 11.26 9.25
CA ASN A 804 -29.26 10.04 9.28
C ASN A 804 -29.11 9.39 7.90
N ASN A 805 -29.74 9.96 6.87
CA ASN A 805 -29.66 9.47 5.50
C ASN A 805 -28.61 10.28 4.72
N ARG A 806 -27.84 9.56 3.90
CA ARG A 806 -26.79 10.17 3.07
C ARG A 806 -27.40 11.22 2.13
N LYS A 807 -26.66 12.30 1.86
CA LYS A 807 -27.10 13.45 1.04
C LYS A 807 -28.30 14.22 1.62
N LEU A 808 -28.51 14.13 2.94
CA LEU A 808 -29.52 14.90 3.66
C LEU A 808 -30.94 14.65 3.14
N ILE A 809 -31.22 13.46 2.59
CA ILE A 809 -32.59 13.12 2.18
C ILE A 809 -33.44 12.90 3.44
N ALA A 810 -34.66 13.44 3.44
CA ALA A 810 -35.53 13.47 4.61
C ALA A 810 -35.85 12.05 5.13
N GLU A 811 -36.03 11.10 4.22
CA GLU A 811 -36.42 9.72 4.50
C GLU A 811 -35.66 8.74 3.59
N LYS A 812 -35.85 7.43 3.79
CA LYS A 812 -35.36 6.43 2.85
C LYS A 812 -36.04 6.62 1.50
N VAL A 813 -35.33 6.32 0.42
CA VAL A 813 -35.74 6.65 -0.95
C VAL A 813 -37.17 6.19 -1.31
N PRO A 814 -37.59 4.93 -1.08
CA PRO A 814 -38.93 4.52 -1.45
C PRO A 814 -39.99 5.33 -0.70
N ASP A 815 -39.87 5.40 0.63
CA ASP A 815 -40.78 6.13 1.53
C ASP A 815 -40.89 7.62 1.13
N LEU A 816 -39.76 8.24 0.80
CA LEU A 816 -39.69 9.63 0.36
C LEU A 816 -40.49 9.87 -0.92
N CYS A 817 -40.36 8.97 -1.90
CA CYS A 817 -41.07 9.06 -3.18
C CYS A 817 -42.58 8.80 -2.99
N TRP A 818 -42.95 7.88 -2.10
CA TRP A 818 -44.36 7.53 -1.82
C TRP A 818 -45.18 8.65 -1.19
N ARG A 819 -44.54 9.69 -0.66
CA ARG A 819 -45.23 10.90 -0.18
C ARG A 819 -45.96 11.68 -1.28
N CYS A 820 -45.56 11.49 -2.54
CA CYS A 820 -46.17 12.17 -3.68
C CYS A 820 -46.58 11.22 -4.82
N HIS A 821 -46.07 9.99 -4.83
CA HIS A 821 -46.37 9.01 -5.87
C HIS A 821 -47.12 7.80 -5.30
N ASP A 822 -48.17 7.35 -5.99
CA ASP A 822 -48.91 6.16 -5.59
C ASP A 822 -48.28 4.87 -6.16
N ALA A 823 -48.24 3.81 -5.35
CA ALA A 823 -47.62 2.55 -5.71
C ALA A 823 -48.36 1.82 -6.84
N SER A 824 -49.70 1.90 -6.88
CA SER A 824 -50.55 1.19 -7.84
C SER A 824 -50.40 1.70 -9.27
N GLY A 825 -50.37 3.03 -9.45
CA GLY A 825 -50.20 3.71 -10.74
C GLY A 825 -48.79 3.52 -11.28
N LEU A 826 -47.78 3.53 -10.41
CA LEU A 826 -46.41 3.23 -10.84
C LEU A 826 -46.18 1.76 -11.14
N LYS A 827 -46.85 0.82 -10.45
CA LYS A 827 -46.78 -0.61 -10.79
C LYS A 827 -47.17 -0.87 -12.25
N THR A 828 -48.22 -0.23 -12.74
CA THR A 828 -48.63 -0.33 -14.16
C THR A 828 -47.58 0.26 -15.10
N LYS A 829 -46.96 1.38 -14.74
CA LYS A 829 -45.86 1.99 -15.52
C LYS A 829 -44.56 1.18 -15.47
N HIS A 830 -44.40 0.33 -14.47
CA HIS A 830 -43.31 -0.64 -14.32
C HIS A 830 -43.73 -2.06 -14.75
N ARG A 831 -44.71 -2.16 -15.65
CA ARG A 831 -45.16 -3.41 -16.28
C ARG A 831 -45.57 -4.50 -15.28
N GLY A 832 -46.27 -4.11 -14.22
CA GLY A 832 -46.79 -5.02 -13.21
C GLY A 832 -45.79 -5.43 -12.15
N ILE A 833 -44.51 -5.02 -12.26
CA ILE A 833 -43.49 -5.28 -11.25
C ILE A 833 -43.84 -4.49 -9.99
N ASP A 834 -43.98 -5.19 -8.87
CA ASP A 834 -44.06 -4.53 -7.57
C ASP A 834 -42.76 -3.76 -7.34
N ILE A 835 -42.83 -2.49 -6.96
CA ILE A 835 -41.69 -1.60 -6.73
C ILE A 835 -41.69 -1.01 -5.31
N ALA A 836 -42.55 -1.49 -4.40
CA ALA A 836 -42.71 -0.92 -3.07
C ALA A 836 -41.38 -0.78 -2.31
N ASP A 837 -40.51 -1.79 -2.41
CA ASP A 837 -39.19 -1.81 -1.76
C ASP A 837 -38.01 -1.47 -2.71
N SER A 838 -38.28 -0.94 -3.92
CA SER A 838 -37.24 -0.66 -4.92
C SER A 838 -36.51 0.66 -4.65
N ASN A 839 -35.19 0.68 -4.83
CA ASN A 839 -34.43 1.93 -4.82
C ASN A 839 -34.67 2.73 -6.11
N CYS A 840 -35.61 3.67 -6.10
CA CYS A 840 -35.95 4.49 -7.28
C CYS A 840 -34.75 5.23 -7.89
N LEU A 841 -33.76 5.60 -7.05
CA LEU A 841 -32.55 6.31 -7.48
C LEU A 841 -31.54 5.43 -8.23
N SER A 842 -31.76 4.12 -8.32
CA SER A 842 -30.88 3.26 -9.13
C SER A 842 -31.11 3.45 -10.63
N CYS A 843 -32.28 3.97 -11.01
CA CYS A 843 -32.70 4.10 -12.41
C CYS A 843 -33.21 5.50 -12.75
N HIS A 844 -33.70 6.27 -11.77
CA HIS A 844 -34.24 7.61 -11.99
C HIS A 844 -33.37 8.67 -11.33
N ASN A 845 -33.15 9.78 -12.05
CA ASN A 845 -32.53 10.96 -11.48
C ASN A 845 -33.61 11.95 -11.02
N PRO A 846 -33.85 12.08 -9.70
CA PRO A 846 -34.94 12.88 -9.16
C PRO A 846 -34.70 14.39 -9.29
N HIS A 847 -33.49 14.82 -9.66
CA HIS A 847 -33.19 16.23 -9.89
C HIS A 847 -33.59 16.70 -11.29
N GLY A 848 -33.61 15.78 -12.25
CA GLY A 848 -33.81 16.11 -13.65
C GLY A 848 -32.67 15.63 -14.54
N ASN A 849 -33.01 15.36 -15.79
CA ASN A 849 -32.09 14.89 -16.83
C ASN A 849 -32.14 15.79 -18.05
N ASP A 850 -31.29 15.52 -19.04
CA ASP A 850 -31.24 16.26 -20.28
C ASP A 850 -32.60 16.26 -20.99
N LYS A 851 -32.88 17.32 -21.75
CA LYS A 851 -34.15 17.49 -22.48
C LYS A 851 -34.42 16.28 -23.37
N GLY A 852 -35.63 15.74 -23.29
CA GLY A 852 -36.07 14.57 -24.07
C GLY A 852 -36.02 13.23 -23.32
N THR A 853 -35.47 13.18 -22.11
CA THR A 853 -35.54 11.97 -21.26
C THR A 853 -36.95 11.72 -20.75
N LYS A 854 -37.50 10.52 -21.02
CA LYS A 854 -38.82 10.12 -20.55
C LYS A 854 -38.76 9.75 -19.06
N ALA A 855 -39.69 10.27 -18.27
CA ALA A 855 -39.91 9.90 -16.87
C ALA A 855 -38.64 9.91 -15.99
N LEU A 856 -37.72 10.86 -16.24
CA LEU A 856 -36.49 11.05 -15.44
C LEU A 856 -35.56 9.82 -15.39
N LEU A 857 -35.70 8.88 -16.32
CA LEU A 857 -34.82 7.72 -16.43
C LEU A 857 -33.39 8.17 -16.73
N GLU A 858 -32.41 7.53 -16.10
CA GLU A 858 -31.00 7.71 -16.41
C GLU A 858 -30.73 7.51 -17.92
N PRO A 859 -29.81 8.30 -18.53
CA PRO A 859 -29.72 8.47 -19.98
C PRO A 859 -29.21 7.23 -20.72
N VAL A 860 -28.56 6.29 -20.04
CA VAL A 860 -28.04 5.07 -20.67
C VAL A 860 -28.92 3.89 -20.27
N SER A 861 -29.66 3.33 -21.23
CA SER A 861 -30.50 2.14 -21.03
C SER A 861 -29.92 0.92 -21.74
N HIS A 862 -30.10 -0.26 -21.15
CA HIS A 862 -29.74 -1.54 -21.74
C HIS A 862 -30.75 -1.91 -22.83
N ALA A 863 -30.29 -2.41 -23.98
CA ALA A 863 -31.16 -2.61 -25.15
C ALA A 863 -32.38 -3.52 -24.87
N PRO A 864 -32.24 -4.71 -24.23
CA PRO A 864 -33.40 -5.55 -23.88
C PRO A 864 -34.40 -4.84 -22.94
N TYR A 865 -33.91 -3.96 -22.07
CA TYR A 865 -34.76 -3.16 -21.18
C TYR A 865 -35.47 -2.03 -21.94
N ALA A 866 -34.76 -1.32 -22.81
CA ALA A 866 -35.31 -0.25 -23.65
C ALA A 866 -36.38 -0.76 -24.64
N GLU A 867 -36.17 -1.97 -25.17
CA GLU A 867 -37.09 -2.67 -26.07
C GLU A 867 -38.24 -3.36 -25.33
N GLY A 868 -38.13 -3.52 -24.01
CA GLY A 868 -39.15 -4.16 -23.20
C GLY A 868 -39.16 -5.69 -23.27
N ALA A 869 -38.06 -6.32 -23.68
CA ALA A 869 -37.88 -7.76 -23.73
C ALA A 869 -37.55 -8.34 -22.33
N CYS A 870 -38.39 -8.08 -21.32
CA CYS A 870 -38.12 -8.43 -19.92
C CYS A 870 -37.94 -9.94 -19.70
N THR A 871 -38.67 -10.77 -20.45
CA THR A 871 -38.62 -12.24 -20.38
C THR A 871 -37.34 -12.86 -20.92
N SER A 872 -36.47 -12.07 -21.57
CA SER A 872 -35.12 -12.52 -21.95
C SER A 872 -34.21 -12.75 -20.74
N CYS A 873 -34.50 -12.09 -19.62
CA CYS A 873 -33.71 -12.17 -18.39
C CYS A 873 -34.55 -12.62 -17.19
N HIS A 874 -35.86 -12.34 -17.19
CA HIS A 874 -36.79 -12.69 -16.11
C HIS A 874 -37.69 -13.87 -16.47
N VAL A 875 -38.11 -14.63 -15.46
CA VAL A 875 -38.93 -15.85 -15.65
C VAL A 875 -40.29 -15.59 -16.29
N SER A 876 -40.83 -14.37 -16.14
CA SER A 876 -42.11 -13.94 -16.72
C SER A 876 -42.20 -12.42 -16.72
N GLU A 877 -43.12 -11.87 -17.50
CA GLU A 877 -43.45 -10.44 -17.43
C GLU A 877 -43.97 -10.10 -16.02
N GLY A 878 -43.60 -8.93 -15.49
CA GLY A 878 -43.93 -8.51 -14.13
C GLY A 878 -43.12 -9.19 -13.00
N SER A 879 -42.22 -10.13 -13.32
CA SER A 879 -41.41 -10.84 -12.31
C SER A 879 -40.03 -10.24 -12.11
N ARG A 880 -39.60 -10.10 -10.85
CA ARG A 880 -38.19 -9.78 -10.49
C ARG A 880 -37.27 -10.99 -10.53
N LYS A 881 -37.81 -12.21 -10.64
CA LYS A 881 -37.02 -13.45 -10.61
C LYS A 881 -36.33 -13.64 -11.96
N ILE A 882 -35.01 -13.81 -11.93
CA ILE A 882 -34.18 -14.01 -13.12
C ILE A 882 -34.17 -15.49 -13.55
N LEU A 883 -34.00 -15.74 -14.86
CA LEU A 883 -33.98 -17.09 -15.44
C LEU A 883 -32.81 -17.95 -14.92
N LYS A 884 -31.64 -17.32 -14.74
CA LYS A 884 -30.40 -17.93 -14.27
C LYS A 884 -29.66 -16.98 -13.33
N PRO A 885 -28.80 -17.46 -12.42
CA PRO A 885 -27.96 -16.60 -11.61
C PRO A 885 -27.00 -15.75 -12.47
N VAL A 886 -26.54 -14.64 -11.88
CA VAL A 886 -25.46 -13.82 -12.43
C VAL A 886 -24.13 -14.40 -11.91
N PRO A 887 -23.12 -14.60 -12.76
CA PRO A 887 -22.95 -14.02 -14.10
C PRO A 887 -23.44 -14.89 -15.28
N GLU A 888 -23.90 -16.12 -15.04
CA GLU A 888 -24.26 -17.09 -16.09
C GLU A 888 -25.28 -16.52 -17.07
N LEU A 889 -26.35 -15.89 -16.55
CA LEU A 889 -27.38 -15.24 -17.36
C LEU A 889 -26.80 -14.17 -18.29
N CYS A 890 -25.90 -13.33 -17.77
CA CYS A 890 -25.32 -12.24 -18.55
C CYS A 890 -24.38 -12.76 -19.65
N TRP A 891 -23.68 -13.86 -19.39
CA TRP A 891 -22.73 -14.43 -20.35
C TRP A 891 -23.37 -15.10 -21.56
N GLU A 892 -24.67 -15.41 -21.52
CA GLU A 892 -25.40 -15.95 -22.67
C GLU A 892 -25.44 -14.94 -23.82
N CYS A 893 -25.48 -13.64 -23.51
CA CYS A 893 -25.44 -12.57 -24.50
C CYS A 893 -24.10 -11.81 -24.53
N HIS A 894 -23.40 -11.71 -23.40
CA HIS A 894 -22.13 -10.97 -23.28
C HIS A 894 -20.91 -11.90 -23.25
N THR A 895 -20.79 -12.77 -24.25
CA THR A 895 -19.67 -13.72 -24.38
C THR A 895 -18.30 -13.04 -24.48
N ASP A 896 -18.23 -11.86 -25.08
CA ASP A 896 -16.98 -11.07 -25.13
C ASP A 896 -16.60 -10.49 -23.77
N ALA A 897 -17.58 -10.09 -22.96
CA ALA A 897 -17.30 -9.62 -21.60
C ALA A 897 -16.70 -10.74 -20.74
N LYS A 898 -17.12 -11.99 -20.95
CA LYS A 898 -16.59 -13.19 -20.28
C LYS A 898 -15.06 -13.32 -20.44
N LYS A 899 -14.50 -12.94 -21.60
CA LYS A 899 -13.05 -12.97 -21.85
C LYS A 899 -12.28 -12.06 -20.90
N GLY A 900 -12.87 -10.93 -20.49
CA GLY A 900 -12.28 -9.97 -19.54
C GLY A 900 -12.15 -10.48 -18.10
N PHE A 901 -12.59 -11.71 -17.80
CA PHE A 901 -12.49 -12.37 -16.50
C PHE A 901 -11.50 -13.55 -16.49
N ALA A 902 -10.84 -13.83 -17.61
CA ALA A 902 -9.90 -14.95 -17.75
C ALA A 902 -8.46 -14.64 -17.31
N GLY A 903 -8.19 -13.44 -16.78
CA GLY A 903 -6.84 -13.04 -16.36
C GLY A 903 -6.37 -13.76 -15.09
N LYS A 904 -5.05 -13.93 -14.94
CA LYS A 904 -4.43 -14.61 -13.78
C LYS A 904 -4.79 -14.00 -12.43
N VAL A 905 -4.96 -12.68 -12.38
CA VAL A 905 -5.36 -11.94 -11.18
C VAL A 905 -6.76 -11.41 -11.41
N VAL A 906 -7.72 -11.92 -10.64
CA VAL A 906 -9.13 -11.49 -10.71
C VAL A 906 -9.40 -10.50 -9.58
N HIS A 907 -10.07 -9.40 -9.90
CA HIS A 907 -10.48 -8.41 -8.92
C HIS A 907 -11.49 -9.03 -7.95
N PHE A 908 -11.17 -9.00 -6.66
CA PHE A 908 -11.90 -9.75 -5.63
C PHE A 908 -13.44 -9.57 -5.68
N PRO A 909 -14.00 -8.36 -5.86
CA PRO A 909 -15.45 -8.20 -5.96
C PRO A 909 -16.06 -9.09 -7.06
N VAL A 910 -15.41 -9.21 -8.22
CA VAL A 910 -15.92 -10.03 -9.32
C VAL A 910 -15.45 -11.49 -9.28
N ALA A 911 -14.51 -11.85 -8.40
CA ALA A 911 -14.01 -13.21 -8.25
C ALA A 911 -15.04 -14.20 -7.67
N THR A 912 -16.03 -13.71 -6.90
CA THR A 912 -17.07 -14.54 -6.30
C THR A 912 -18.31 -14.74 -7.20
N GLY A 913 -18.28 -14.22 -8.45
CA GLY A 913 -19.36 -14.32 -9.45
C GLY A 913 -20.61 -13.49 -9.17
N LYS A 914 -21.01 -13.32 -7.91
CA LYS A 914 -22.31 -12.74 -7.52
C LYS A 914 -22.38 -11.20 -7.49
N GLN A 915 -21.33 -10.48 -7.86
CA GLN A 915 -21.22 -9.03 -7.58
C GLN A 915 -21.15 -8.13 -8.82
N CYS A 916 -21.43 -8.65 -10.03
CA CYS A 916 -21.44 -7.81 -11.24
C CYS A 916 -22.38 -6.59 -11.09
N LEU A 917 -23.50 -6.80 -10.40
CA LEU A 917 -24.53 -5.79 -10.16
C LEU A 917 -24.14 -4.72 -9.13
N ASN A 918 -23.01 -4.88 -8.42
CA ASN A 918 -22.47 -3.84 -7.55
C ASN A 918 -21.78 -2.72 -8.35
N CYS A 919 -21.50 -2.98 -9.63
CA CYS A 919 -20.80 -2.06 -10.52
C CYS A 919 -21.63 -1.70 -11.76
N HIS A 920 -22.41 -2.65 -12.26
CA HIS A 920 -23.24 -2.50 -13.46
C HIS A 920 -24.73 -2.54 -13.12
N SER A 921 -25.52 -1.70 -13.78
CA SER A 921 -26.98 -1.76 -13.76
C SER A 921 -27.48 -2.44 -15.04
N PRO A 922 -28.17 -3.57 -14.99
CA PRO A 922 -28.61 -4.30 -16.18
C PRO A 922 -29.82 -3.65 -16.90
N HIS A 923 -30.34 -2.53 -16.37
CA HIS A 923 -31.53 -1.84 -16.90
C HIS A 923 -31.19 -0.44 -17.41
N ALA A 924 -30.88 0.48 -16.51
CA ALA A 924 -30.51 1.86 -16.85
C ALA A 924 -29.45 2.38 -15.87
N ALA A 925 -28.56 3.23 -16.35
CA ALA A 925 -27.44 3.75 -15.57
C ALA A 925 -27.03 5.16 -16.01
N SER A 926 -26.35 5.88 -15.12
CA SER A 926 -25.91 7.25 -15.37
C SER A 926 -24.70 7.36 -16.31
N SER A 927 -24.02 6.25 -16.60
CA SER A 927 -22.77 6.24 -17.36
C SER A 927 -22.73 5.13 -18.41
N LYS A 928 -21.87 5.31 -19.42
CA LYS A 928 -21.63 4.36 -20.51
C LYS A 928 -21.23 2.99 -19.95
N LYS A 929 -21.49 1.91 -20.71
CA LYS A 929 -21.32 0.51 -20.25
C LYS A 929 -22.17 0.16 -19.01
N LEU A 930 -23.24 0.92 -18.80
CA LEU A 930 -24.21 0.70 -17.73
C LEU A 930 -23.61 0.72 -16.32
N LEU A 931 -22.61 1.56 -16.07
CA LEU A 931 -22.03 1.68 -14.73
C LEU A 931 -22.98 2.46 -13.81
N ILE A 932 -23.19 1.95 -12.58
CA ILE A 932 -24.10 2.58 -11.60
C ILE A 932 -23.65 3.97 -11.15
N LYS A 933 -22.40 4.35 -11.43
CA LYS A 933 -21.80 5.67 -11.19
C LYS A 933 -20.75 5.98 -12.25
N GLN A 934 -20.33 7.24 -12.30
CA GLN A 934 -19.12 7.62 -13.01
C GLN A 934 -17.90 6.85 -12.49
N PHE A 935 -16.98 6.52 -13.41
CA PHE A 935 -15.95 5.49 -13.23
C PHE A 935 -15.16 5.62 -11.91
N THR A 936 -14.64 6.81 -11.59
CA THR A 936 -13.86 7.03 -10.37
C THR A 936 -14.71 6.97 -9.10
N GLY A 937 -15.92 7.53 -9.15
CA GLY A 937 -16.88 7.44 -8.05
C GLY A 937 -17.40 6.03 -7.80
N LEU A 938 -17.30 5.13 -8.80
CA LEU A 938 -17.64 3.73 -8.65
C LEU A 938 -16.61 2.99 -7.79
N CYS A 939 -15.33 3.12 -8.13
CA CYS A 939 -14.24 2.49 -7.40
C CYS A 939 -14.18 2.99 -5.94
N LEU A 940 -14.33 4.29 -5.73
CA LEU A 940 -14.24 4.92 -4.40
C LEU A 940 -15.41 4.60 -3.45
N ASN A 941 -16.42 3.85 -3.89
CA ASN A 941 -17.42 3.32 -2.97
C ASN A 941 -16.85 2.20 -2.09
N CYS A 942 -15.87 1.45 -2.61
CA CYS A 942 -15.19 0.39 -1.89
C CYS A 942 -13.76 0.79 -1.50
N HIS A 943 -13.13 1.64 -2.30
CA HIS A 943 -11.78 2.16 -2.07
C HIS A 943 -11.83 3.52 -1.36
N GLY A 944 -11.10 3.69 -0.26
CA GLY A 944 -11.15 4.93 0.53
C GLY A 944 -10.68 6.16 -0.25
N ASN A 945 -11.38 7.30 -0.12
CA ASN A 945 -11.07 8.54 -0.86
C ASN A 945 -9.68 9.13 -0.55
N GLU A 946 -9.05 8.72 0.56
CA GLU A 946 -7.72 9.19 0.97
C GLU A 946 -6.66 9.01 -0.12
N MET A 947 -6.79 7.98 -0.96
CA MET A 947 -5.83 7.68 -2.03
C MET A 947 -5.74 8.78 -3.10
N VAL A 948 -6.79 9.56 -3.33
CA VAL A 948 -6.83 10.64 -4.33
C VAL A 948 -7.06 12.04 -3.73
N SER A 949 -7.12 12.15 -2.40
CA SER A 949 -7.50 13.41 -1.73
C SER A 949 -6.32 14.20 -1.15
N ARG A 950 -5.07 13.74 -1.28
CA ARG A 950 -3.89 14.47 -0.76
C ARG A 950 -3.56 15.70 -1.59
N LYS A 951 -2.72 16.58 -1.04
CA LYS A 951 -2.47 17.94 -1.56
C LYS A 951 -2.06 17.99 -3.04
N VAL A 952 -1.16 17.10 -3.47
CA VAL A 952 -0.70 16.95 -4.85
C VAL A 952 -1.31 15.68 -5.42
N LYS A 953 -2.14 15.81 -6.45
CA LYS A 953 -2.83 14.69 -7.10
C LYS A 953 -2.12 14.32 -8.40
N HIS A 954 -2.08 13.02 -8.69
CA HIS A 954 -1.64 12.54 -9.99
C HIS A 954 -2.79 12.71 -11.00
N PRO A 955 -2.62 13.49 -12.09
CA PRO A 955 -3.74 13.77 -13.00
C PRO A 955 -4.42 12.52 -13.58
N PRO A 956 -3.69 11.45 -13.99
CA PRO A 956 -4.30 10.19 -14.39
C PRO A 956 -5.14 9.47 -13.30
N ALA A 957 -5.00 9.84 -12.01
CA ALA A 957 -5.79 9.25 -10.94
C ALA A 957 -7.26 9.72 -10.94
N GLU A 958 -7.63 10.66 -11.82
CA GLU A 958 -9.02 11.04 -12.08
C GLU A 958 -9.79 10.02 -12.90
N ASP A 959 -9.10 9.12 -13.62
CA ASP A 959 -9.68 7.94 -14.26
C ASP A 959 -8.82 6.71 -13.97
N CYS A 960 -9.29 5.89 -13.02
CA CYS A 960 -8.59 4.68 -12.58
C CYS A 960 -8.34 3.67 -13.72
N SER A 961 -9.15 3.68 -14.78
CA SER A 961 -9.01 2.74 -15.90
C SER A 961 -7.76 2.98 -16.75
N THR A 962 -7.17 4.17 -16.64
CA THR A 962 -5.90 4.51 -17.29
C THR A 962 -4.77 3.58 -16.87
N CYS A 963 -4.79 3.15 -15.60
CA CYS A 963 -3.72 2.35 -15.01
C CYS A 963 -4.18 0.98 -14.52
N HIS A 964 -5.48 0.84 -14.19
CA HIS A 964 -6.04 -0.39 -13.63
C HIS A 964 -7.04 -1.06 -14.57
N VAL A 965 -7.01 -2.39 -14.58
CA VAL A 965 -8.03 -3.22 -15.23
C VAL A 965 -9.07 -3.63 -14.17
N PRO A 966 -10.32 -3.19 -14.28
CA PRO A 966 -11.29 -3.30 -13.18
C PRO A 966 -11.83 -4.72 -12.92
N HIS A 967 -11.59 -5.69 -13.80
CA HIS A 967 -12.15 -7.05 -13.71
C HIS A 967 -11.10 -8.12 -13.45
N SER A 968 -10.22 -8.37 -14.41
CA SER A 968 -9.09 -9.27 -14.26
C SER A 968 -7.94 -8.82 -15.15
N GLY A 969 -6.71 -9.23 -14.81
CA GLY A 969 -5.52 -8.91 -15.58
C GLY A 969 -4.37 -9.85 -15.26
N GLU A 970 -3.28 -9.67 -15.99
CA GLU A 970 -2.07 -10.50 -15.82
C GLU A 970 -1.18 -10.04 -14.67
N GLN A 971 -1.33 -8.78 -14.25
CA GLN A 971 -0.42 -8.13 -13.30
C GLN A 971 -1.04 -8.03 -11.90
N ALA A 972 -0.20 -8.15 -10.88
CA ALA A 972 -0.59 -7.91 -9.49
C ALA A 972 -1.19 -6.50 -9.33
N ARG A 973 -2.16 -6.35 -8.42
CA ARG A 973 -2.93 -5.10 -8.23
C ARG A 973 -3.69 -4.65 -9.49
N LEU A 974 -3.90 -5.55 -10.44
CA LEU A 974 -4.67 -5.34 -11.66
C LEU A 974 -4.16 -4.16 -12.50
N LEU A 975 -2.84 -4.02 -12.62
CA LEU A 975 -2.26 -3.02 -13.50
C LEU A 975 -2.51 -3.40 -14.97
N ALA A 976 -2.77 -2.40 -15.81
CA ALA A 976 -3.01 -2.60 -17.25
C ALA A 976 -1.83 -3.24 -17.98
N MET A 977 -0.61 -3.02 -17.48
CA MET A 977 0.62 -3.67 -17.92
C MET A 977 1.65 -3.64 -16.80
N ASP A 978 2.85 -4.17 -17.06
CA ASP A 978 3.97 -4.12 -16.11
C ASP A 978 4.18 -2.67 -15.60
N LEU A 979 4.41 -2.53 -14.29
CA LEU A 979 4.45 -1.22 -13.62
C LEU A 979 5.46 -0.27 -14.27
N LYS A 980 6.63 -0.77 -14.70
CA LYS A 980 7.64 0.06 -15.34
C LYS A 980 7.16 0.53 -16.70
N GLN A 981 6.63 -0.39 -17.52
CA GLN A 981 6.09 -0.05 -18.83
C GLN A 981 4.95 0.96 -18.71
N LEU A 982 4.02 0.72 -17.79
CA LEU A 982 2.86 1.58 -17.54
C LEU A 982 3.26 3.01 -17.20
N CYS A 983 4.18 3.19 -16.25
CA CYS A 983 4.64 4.53 -15.88
C CYS A 983 5.38 5.22 -17.04
N LEU A 984 6.19 4.49 -17.81
CA LEU A 984 7.00 5.05 -18.88
C LEU A 984 6.18 5.50 -20.10
N GLN A 985 4.93 5.05 -20.24
CA GLN A 985 4.03 5.55 -21.30
C GLN A 985 3.80 7.06 -21.21
N CYS A 986 3.80 7.62 -19.99
CA CYS A 986 3.64 9.06 -19.77
C CYS A 986 4.92 9.72 -19.25
N HIS A 987 5.90 8.93 -18.81
CA HIS A 987 7.13 9.40 -18.18
C HIS A 987 8.40 8.95 -18.91
N GLU A 988 8.39 8.93 -20.24
CA GLU A 988 9.50 8.43 -21.07
C GLU A 988 10.88 9.03 -20.70
N GLN A 989 10.91 10.34 -20.42
CA GLN A 989 12.15 11.06 -20.07
C GLN A 989 12.76 10.63 -18.71
N VAL A 990 11.97 9.99 -17.85
CA VAL A 990 12.37 9.56 -16.50
C VAL A 990 13.38 8.41 -16.57
N GLN A 991 13.34 7.58 -17.63
CA GLN A 991 14.30 6.50 -17.85
C GLN A 991 15.74 6.97 -17.96
N LYS A 992 15.97 8.21 -18.40
CA LYS A 992 17.31 8.79 -18.61
C LYS A 992 17.83 9.59 -17.41
N THR A 993 16.97 9.89 -16.43
CA THR A 993 17.25 10.93 -15.41
C THR A 993 17.25 10.43 -13.96
N HIS A 994 16.72 9.24 -13.67
CA HIS A 994 16.62 8.73 -12.29
C HIS A 994 17.86 7.97 -11.80
N MET A 995 18.19 8.17 -10.51
CA MET A 995 19.45 7.73 -9.88
C MET A 995 19.56 6.22 -9.61
N HIS A 996 18.44 5.47 -9.64
CA HIS A 996 18.42 4.01 -9.49
C HIS A 996 17.84 3.33 -10.74
N GLY A 997 18.52 2.28 -11.22
CA GLY A 997 18.10 1.54 -12.41
C GLY A 997 16.75 0.82 -12.19
N MET A 998 15.73 1.21 -12.94
CA MET A 998 14.38 0.64 -12.82
C MET A 998 14.34 -0.84 -13.23
N GLY A 999 14.14 -1.73 -12.24
CA GLY A 999 13.85 -3.15 -12.45
C GLY A 999 15.05 -4.11 -12.45
N LYS A 1000 16.28 -3.64 -12.26
CA LYS A 1000 17.50 -4.47 -12.13
C LYS A 1000 18.49 -3.94 -11.10
N SER A 1001 18.00 -3.19 -10.12
CA SER A 1001 18.81 -2.65 -9.04
C SER A 1001 19.10 -3.75 -7.99
N PRO A 1002 20.34 -3.97 -7.53
CA PRO A 1002 20.61 -4.88 -6.41
C PRO A 1002 20.03 -4.36 -5.08
N TYR A 1003 19.52 -3.12 -5.06
CA TYR A 1003 18.97 -2.47 -3.88
C TYR A 1003 17.47 -2.78 -3.74
N VAL A 1004 17.11 -3.28 -2.56
CA VAL A 1004 15.74 -3.50 -2.11
C VAL A 1004 15.27 -2.32 -1.26
N ASP A 1005 14.00 -1.95 -1.39
CA ASP A 1005 13.34 -1.00 -0.50
C ASP A 1005 13.28 -1.62 0.90
N ALA A 1006 13.90 -0.96 1.88
CA ALA A 1006 14.02 -1.47 3.25
C ALA A 1006 12.68 -1.58 3.98
N ALA A 1007 11.63 -0.88 3.53
CA ALA A 1007 10.30 -0.92 4.11
C ALA A 1007 9.44 -2.06 3.53
N THR A 1008 9.68 -2.45 2.28
CA THR A 1008 8.86 -3.45 1.56
C THR A 1008 9.59 -4.76 1.24
N GLY A 1009 10.92 -4.78 1.30
CA GLY A 1009 11.77 -5.92 0.94
C GLY A 1009 11.79 -6.25 -0.55
N GLN A 1010 11.16 -5.43 -1.40
CA GLN A 1010 11.08 -5.60 -2.84
C GLN A 1010 12.13 -4.76 -3.55
N TYR A 1011 12.49 -5.11 -4.79
CA TYR A 1011 13.37 -4.27 -5.62
C TYR A 1011 12.80 -2.86 -5.78
N ILE A 1012 13.67 -1.85 -5.66
CA ILE A 1012 13.28 -0.44 -5.84
C ILE A 1012 12.67 -0.24 -7.24
N ASN A 1013 11.48 0.34 -7.27
CA ASN A 1013 10.75 0.70 -8.48
C ASN A 1013 10.11 2.10 -8.33
N CYS A 1014 9.32 2.52 -9.33
CA CYS A 1014 8.69 3.84 -9.35
C CYS A 1014 7.88 4.13 -8.08
N VAL A 1015 7.14 3.14 -7.57
CA VAL A 1015 6.25 3.32 -6.41
C VAL A 1015 6.96 3.18 -5.06
N SER A 1016 8.24 2.79 -5.04
CA SER A 1016 9.08 2.86 -3.83
C SER A 1016 9.27 4.31 -3.39
N CYS A 1017 9.42 5.22 -4.37
CA CYS A 1017 9.66 6.64 -4.11
C CYS A 1017 8.44 7.52 -4.35
N HIS A 1018 7.53 7.12 -5.25
CA HIS A 1018 6.36 7.91 -5.62
C HIS A 1018 5.04 7.25 -5.21
N ASN A 1019 4.05 8.07 -4.88
CA ASN A 1019 2.67 7.64 -4.77
C ASN A 1019 1.97 7.92 -6.11
N PRO A 1020 1.53 6.89 -6.85
CA PRO A 1020 0.94 7.07 -8.18
C PRO A 1020 -0.49 7.65 -8.16
N HIS A 1021 -1.07 7.90 -6.98
CA HIS A 1021 -2.42 8.46 -6.84
C HIS A 1021 -2.38 9.90 -6.30
N SER A 1022 -1.86 10.11 -5.09
CA SER A 1022 -1.70 11.44 -4.50
C SER A 1022 -0.69 11.45 -3.35
N SER A 1023 -0.06 12.61 -3.09
CA SER A 1023 0.87 12.81 -1.98
C SER A 1023 0.75 14.23 -1.43
N ASP A 1024 1.19 14.44 -0.19
CA ASP A 1024 1.33 15.78 0.39
C ASP A 1024 2.63 16.47 -0.03
N ASN A 1025 3.57 15.70 -0.61
CA ASN A 1025 4.88 16.17 -1.07
C ASN A 1025 4.89 16.48 -2.57
N ASP A 1026 5.79 17.37 -2.98
CA ASP A 1026 5.97 17.73 -4.38
C ASP A 1026 6.39 16.51 -5.24
N LYS A 1027 6.03 16.57 -6.53
CA LYS A 1027 6.30 15.49 -7.50
C LYS A 1027 5.82 14.11 -7.05
N LEU A 1028 4.77 14.07 -6.21
CA LEU A 1028 4.12 12.85 -5.73
C LEU A 1028 5.05 11.90 -4.97
N THR A 1029 6.05 12.43 -4.27
CA THR A 1029 7.01 11.59 -3.53
C THR A 1029 6.42 11.08 -2.21
N ASN A 1030 6.84 9.89 -1.77
CA ASN A 1030 6.37 9.25 -0.54
C ASN A 1030 6.87 9.94 0.74
N GLY A 1031 7.80 10.90 0.64
CA GLY A 1031 8.39 11.70 1.73
C GLY A 1031 9.21 12.86 1.18
N ASP A 1032 9.71 13.76 2.04
CA ASP A 1032 10.47 14.93 1.60
C ASP A 1032 11.75 14.56 0.81
N ARG A 1033 11.96 15.23 -0.33
CA ARG A 1033 13.02 14.94 -1.31
C ARG A 1033 14.44 15.26 -0.83
N ARG A 1034 14.64 16.00 0.27
CA ARG A 1034 15.97 16.44 0.72
C ARG A 1034 16.69 15.41 1.58
N ARG A 1035 15.97 14.69 2.44
CA ARG A 1035 16.60 13.71 3.35
C ARG A 1035 15.70 12.57 3.80
N GLU A 1036 14.41 12.83 3.98
CA GLU A 1036 13.47 11.85 4.52
C GLU A 1036 13.26 10.68 3.54
N LEU A 1037 13.03 10.98 2.26
CA LEU A 1037 12.85 9.98 1.22
C LEU A 1037 14.06 9.02 1.12
N CYS A 1038 15.28 9.57 1.23
CA CYS A 1038 16.51 8.79 1.16
C CYS A 1038 16.73 7.91 2.41
N ARG A 1039 16.40 8.44 3.60
CA ARG A 1039 16.55 7.71 4.87
C ARG A 1039 15.64 6.50 5.00
N ARG A 1040 14.52 6.47 4.27
CA ARG A 1040 13.60 5.32 4.25
C ARG A 1040 14.26 4.05 3.73
N CYS A 1041 15.24 4.18 2.83
CA CYS A 1041 15.90 3.04 2.21
C CYS A 1041 17.38 2.91 2.59
N HIS A 1042 18.05 3.99 3.00
CA HIS A 1042 19.46 3.99 3.37
C HIS A 1042 19.64 4.12 4.89
N LYS A 1043 19.83 2.99 5.59
CA LYS A 1043 20.32 3.00 6.98
C LYS A 1043 21.79 3.41 7.03
N LYS A 1044 22.17 4.12 8.09
CA LYS A 1044 23.57 4.49 8.37
C LYS A 1044 24.41 3.22 8.51
N GLY A 1045 25.44 3.04 7.68
CA GLY A 1045 26.37 1.90 7.73
C GLY A 1045 26.22 0.81 6.65
N GLN A 1046 25.34 0.94 5.66
CA GLN A 1046 25.16 -0.08 4.60
C GLN A 1046 25.85 0.21 3.25
N HIS A 1047 26.51 1.36 3.09
CA HIS A 1047 27.16 1.75 1.83
C HIS A 1047 28.55 2.38 2.04
N GLU A 1048 29.34 1.83 2.94
CA GLU A 1048 30.79 2.01 2.93
C GLU A 1048 31.40 0.80 2.20
N LEU A 1049 31.52 0.93 0.88
CA LEU A 1049 32.40 0.11 0.03
C LEU A 1049 33.06 1.03 -0.99
#